data_AF-A0A2W5SWL6-F1
#
_entry.id   AF-A0A2W5SWL6-F1
#
_cell.length_a   1.000
_cell.length_b   1.000
_cell.length_c   1.000
_cell.angle_alpha   90.00
_cell.angle_beta   90.00
_cell.angle_gamma   90.00
#
_symmetry.space_group_name_H-M   'P 1'
#
loop_
_entity.id
_entity.type
_entity.pdbx_description
1 polymer ?
#
loop_
_entity_poly.entity_id
_entity_poly.type
_entity_poly.pdbx_seq_one_letter_code
_entity_poly.pdbx_strand_id
1 'polypeptide(L)'
;MGRIGGNINVAGAVVSGNAVRLGAIYVHSGCEVRARTLELTGPIQTVVPNGAGVLKLAPIDDGAEMQLGGTGSAPLHLSAAELTHLFGNSIRWGAVELGRAGGGDVNVLGNLTLDSALTFRGAVVRTTAGAITFTTARALVFEVTNHVELGPVTRASSVDILADGDGETSTQTVALTTATLTVGGDANLRFTHAANAIGTLSAQLQGAGALELSQPGALNVASASSQSGNVTLASGGGISATGVSAPTISITASALTVTSVQAAVGLSLVVDQLNIQQAGIGSGIGNTAQVTLQPRTAGRAIALGGTPNASQLVLSSSTLAAFFPSLAGLTLETTGPLSVNGAVTLPAATTLVGSSIAVSSDVTSTRPLTLRGATTLGAVNVALTTPMLTIDGQLDLGNRTLNVVGQLAFAPSSTLTSSVDSASSSGRIALTGSVDLTNVTLGLTGTFNPPVGSRVPLIINDGTDAVVGTFAGLAELADANFNGTRVTYVDDGNDVSLIKFSAPTGISLTGNSVLEFKPVGTRIGVLATDGSEGEARTFAFVSGAGDTHNASFSISGNELLTAVEFDFEAGAQKSLRVSSTDALGRSVEQALSVSILDNLAPVFTASPQISALPTAPVTGESVQFTAPTAAPEGDVVNVSWDYGDGTIDATGVHTFTTAGSFTVKAIASDPYDSTTTELVLVVTAPTPDAVTLEAADGEHPLAKLPGCGCSSADAFSVLGLGLLALLRRRSRA
;
A
#
# COMPACT_ATOMS: atom_id res chain seq x y z
N MET A 1 33.02 -5.75 -81.92
CA MET A 1 32.09 -4.62 -82.11
C MET A 1 31.13 -4.99 -83.23
N GLY A 2 29.88 -5.28 -82.91
CA GLY A 2 28.83 -5.45 -83.91
C GLY A 2 27.66 -4.55 -83.51
N ARG A 3 27.48 -3.42 -84.19
CA ARG A 3 26.24 -2.65 -84.10
C ARG A 3 25.18 -3.44 -84.86
N ILE A 4 24.32 -4.16 -84.16
CA ILE A 4 23.12 -4.73 -84.78
C ILE A 4 22.00 -3.70 -84.61
N GLY A 5 21.99 -2.72 -85.52
CA GLY A 5 20.92 -1.71 -85.60
C GLY A 5 19.71 -2.28 -86.35
N GLY A 6 18.95 -3.16 -85.71
CA GLY A 6 17.70 -3.71 -86.26
C GLY A 6 17.03 -4.70 -85.29
N ASN A 7 15.71 -4.88 -85.43
CA ASN A 7 14.93 -5.84 -84.65
C ASN A 7 15.53 -7.25 -84.79
N ILE A 8 15.99 -7.84 -83.68
CA ILE A 8 16.61 -9.18 -83.69
C ILE A 8 15.56 -10.22 -83.26
N ASN A 9 15.38 -11.23 -84.10
CA ASN A 9 14.54 -12.40 -83.80
C ASN A 9 15.48 -13.54 -83.38
N VAL A 10 15.56 -13.85 -82.08
CA VAL A 10 16.49 -14.86 -81.55
C VAL A 10 15.70 -16.08 -81.10
N ALA A 11 15.83 -17.20 -81.82
CA ALA A 11 15.26 -18.48 -81.44
C ALA A 11 16.37 -19.45 -81.01
N GLY A 12 16.40 -19.84 -79.73
CA GLY A 12 17.25 -20.92 -79.22
C GLY A 12 18.77 -20.68 -79.29
N ALA A 13 19.24 -19.43 -79.43
CA ALA A 13 20.67 -19.11 -79.53
C ALA A 13 21.17 -18.31 -78.33
N VAL A 14 22.42 -18.57 -77.92
CA VAL A 14 23.20 -17.72 -77.00
C VAL A 14 23.80 -16.57 -77.83
N VAL A 15 23.41 -15.33 -77.55
CA VAL A 15 24.01 -14.15 -78.19
C VAL A 15 25.17 -13.68 -77.33
N SER A 16 26.42 -13.82 -77.80
CA SER A 16 27.62 -13.43 -77.05
C SER A 16 28.43 -12.30 -77.72
N GLY A 17 28.86 -11.30 -76.96
CA GLY A 17 29.76 -10.25 -77.45
C GLY A 17 30.21 -9.21 -76.40
N ASN A 18 31.39 -8.60 -76.60
CA ASN A 18 31.94 -7.62 -75.64
C ASN A 18 31.06 -6.36 -75.45
N ALA A 19 30.36 -5.90 -76.49
CA ALA A 19 29.40 -4.81 -76.38
C ALA A 19 28.21 -5.13 -77.30
N VAL A 20 27.04 -5.30 -76.71
CA VAL A 20 25.80 -5.68 -77.38
C VAL A 20 24.83 -4.52 -77.22
N ARG A 21 24.45 -3.87 -78.33
CA ARG A 21 23.43 -2.83 -78.34
C ARG A 21 22.20 -3.37 -79.05
N LEU A 22 21.07 -3.42 -78.38
CA LEU A 22 19.83 -3.99 -78.90
C LEU A 22 18.76 -2.90 -79.01
N GLY A 23 18.04 -2.91 -80.14
CA GLY A 23 16.80 -2.16 -80.34
C GLY A 23 15.61 -2.87 -79.68
N ALA A 24 14.47 -2.95 -80.38
CA ALA A 24 13.40 -3.83 -79.94
C ALA A 24 13.75 -5.31 -80.21
N ILE A 25 13.53 -6.21 -79.24
CA ILE A 25 14.01 -7.61 -79.30
C ILE A 25 12.83 -8.56 -79.32
N TYR A 26 12.88 -9.58 -80.19
CA TYR A 26 11.94 -10.71 -80.13
C TYR A 26 12.56 -11.99 -79.57
N VAL A 27 12.08 -12.42 -78.40
CA VAL A 27 12.68 -13.52 -77.60
C VAL A 27 11.78 -14.76 -77.64
N HIS A 28 12.36 -15.92 -77.92
CA HIS A 28 11.73 -17.24 -77.78
C HIS A 28 12.15 -17.90 -76.45
N SER A 29 11.40 -18.91 -75.98
CA SER A 29 11.73 -19.67 -74.77
C SER A 29 13.15 -20.27 -74.84
N GLY A 30 13.97 -20.04 -73.81
CA GLY A 30 15.31 -20.61 -73.68
C GLY A 30 16.48 -19.75 -74.17
N CYS A 31 16.26 -18.47 -74.48
CA CYS A 31 17.31 -17.55 -74.89
C CYS A 31 18.15 -17.02 -73.72
N GLU A 32 19.47 -16.98 -73.90
CA GLU A 32 20.44 -16.39 -72.98
C GLU A 32 21.28 -15.34 -73.74
N VAL A 33 21.41 -14.14 -73.19
CA VAL A 33 22.27 -13.08 -73.75
C VAL A 33 23.49 -12.91 -72.84
N ARG A 34 24.68 -13.04 -73.44
CA ARG A 34 25.98 -12.95 -72.76
C ARG A 34 26.76 -11.72 -73.23
N ALA A 35 26.90 -10.69 -72.39
CA ALA A 35 27.61 -9.47 -72.78
C ALA A 35 28.36 -8.80 -71.62
N ARG A 36 29.48 -8.12 -71.92
CA ARG A 36 30.15 -7.19 -70.98
C ARG A 36 29.39 -5.85 -70.89
N THR A 37 28.96 -5.30 -72.02
CA THR A 37 28.12 -4.09 -72.04
C THR A 37 26.83 -4.38 -72.81
N LEU A 38 25.66 -4.16 -72.19
CA LEU A 38 24.36 -4.32 -72.83
C LEU A 38 23.60 -2.98 -72.84
N GLU A 39 23.47 -2.37 -74.01
CA GLU A 39 22.71 -1.13 -74.20
C GLU A 39 21.36 -1.46 -74.88
N LEU A 40 20.25 -1.32 -74.14
CA LEU A 40 18.90 -1.47 -74.68
C LEU A 40 18.35 -0.10 -75.09
N THR A 41 17.88 0.01 -76.33
CA THR A 41 17.38 1.27 -76.90
C THR A 41 15.92 1.21 -77.36
N GLY A 42 15.22 0.08 -77.15
CA GLY A 42 13.81 -0.13 -77.46
C GLY A 42 13.18 -1.29 -76.66
N PRO A 43 11.85 -1.52 -76.77
CA PRO A 43 11.10 -2.52 -75.96
C PRO A 43 11.34 -3.98 -76.35
N ILE A 44 11.16 -4.93 -75.41
CA ILE A 44 11.30 -6.38 -75.65
C ILE A 44 9.91 -6.99 -75.94
N GLN A 45 9.72 -7.73 -77.04
CA GLN A 45 8.45 -8.33 -77.49
C GLN A 45 8.59 -9.81 -77.84
N THR A 46 7.94 -10.78 -77.17
CA THR A 46 8.18 -12.21 -77.48
C THR A 46 7.19 -12.85 -78.45
N VAL A 47 7.64 -13.90 -79.16
CA VAL A 47 6.79 -14.79 -79.96
C VAL A 47 7.16 -16.23 -79.60
N VAL A 48 6.27 -17.03 -78.96
CA VAL A 48 6.02 -18.47 -79.25
C VAL A 48 5.14 -19.17 -78.17
N PRO A 49 4.31 -20.17 -78.56
CA PRO A 49 3.30 -20.80 -77.72
C PRO A 49 3.86 -22.00 -76.92
N ASN A 50 3.47 -22.12 -75.65
CA ASN A 50 3.50 -23.34 -74.84
C ASN A 50 4.89 -23.89 -74.40
N GLY A 51 5.60 -23.17 -73.53
CA GLY A 51 6.72 -23.71 -72.75
C GLY A 51 7.38 -22.68 -71.82
N ALA A 52 7.75 -23.07 -70.60
CA ALA A 52 8.34 -22.20 -69.58
C ALA A 52 9.75 -21.72 -69.99
N GLY A 53 9.96 -20.40 -70.15
CA GLY A 53 11.27 -19.83 -70.48
C GLY A 53 11.55 -18.53 -69.71
N VAL A 54 12.67 -18.47 -68.98
CA VAL A 54 13.21 -17.26 -68.34
C VAL A 54 14.20 -16.61 -69.30
N LEU A 55 14.10 -15.29 -69.57
CA LEU A 55 15.17 -14.54 -70.24
C LEU A 55 16.31 -14.34 -69.26
N LYS A 56 17.42 -15.04 -69.47
CA LYS A 56 18.63 -14.90 -68.66
C LYS A 56 19.58 -13.90 -69.30
N LEU A 57 19.92 -12.84 -68.57
CA LEU A 57 21.03 -11.96 -68.91
C LEU A 57 22.24 -12.37 -68.05
N ALA A 58 23.36 -12.68 -68.70
CA ALA A 58 24.58 -13.12 -68.03
C ALA A 58 25.82 -12.37 -68.56
N PRO A 59 26.88 -12.24 -67.75
CA PRO A 59 28.18 -11.81 -68.25
C PRO A 59 28.74 -12.79 -69.29
N ILE A 60 29.69 -12.33 -70.12
CA ILE A 60 30.27 -13.16 -71.18
C ILE A 60 31.24 -14.23 -70.65
N ASP A 61 32.00 -13.90 -69.60
CA ASP A 61 32.99 -14.76 -68.94
C ASP A 61 32.90 -14.57 -67.41
N ASP A 62 33.46 -15.50 -66.65
CA ASP A 62 33.59 -15.40 -65.19
C ASP A 62 34.36 -14.11 -64.81
N GLY A 63 33.76 -13.30 -63.93
CA GLY A 63 34.30 -12.01 -63.47
C GLY A 63 34.06 -10.79 -64.38
N ALA A 64 33.30 -10.91 -65.47
CA ALA A 64 32.95 -9.75 -66.32
C ALA A 64 31.82 -8.87 -65.71
N GLU A 65 32.01 -7.55 -65.65
CA GLU A 65 30.94 -6.60 -65.27
C GLU A 65 29.87 -6.53 -66.37
N MET A 66 28.59 -6.46 -65.99
CA MET A 66 27.43 -6.19 -66.84
C MET A 66 26.91 -4.77 -66.58
N GLN A 67 26.96 -3.92 -67.60
CA GLN A 67 26.37 -2.57 -67.55
C GLN A 67 24.99 -2.54 -68.20
N LEU A 68 23.99 -1.98 -67.51
CA LEU A 68 22.60 -1.84 -67.95
C LEU A 68 22.16 -0.36 -67.93
N GLY A 69 21.79 0.19 -69.08
CA GLY A 69 21.24 1.54 -69.21
C GLY A 69 21.42 2.16 -70.60
N GLY A 70 20.63 3.18 -70.91
CA GLY A 70 20.80 4.02 -72.10
C GLY A 70 21.49 5.34 -71.75
N THR A 71 22.28 5.89 -72.68
CA THR A 71 22.96 7.21 -72.52
C THR A 71 22.02 8.43 -72.58
N GLY A 72 20.70 8.20 -72.67
CA GLY A 72 19.66 9.23 -72.74
C GLY A 72 18.85 9.35 -71.45
N SER A 73 18.22 10.51 -71.22
CA SER A 73 17.45 10.82 -70.01
C SER A 73 16.10 10.08 -69.86
N ALA A 74 15.73 9.22 -70.81
CA ALA A 74 14.47 8.49 -70.78
C ALA A 74 14.60 7.19 -69.96
N PRO A 75 13.70 6.93 -69.00
CA PRO A 75 13.72 5.71 -68.20
C PRO A 75 13.48 4.47 -69.08
N LEU A 76 14.20 3.38 -68.79
CA LEU A 76 13.92 2.08 -69.37
C LEU A 76 12.63 1.54 -68.74
N HIS A 77 11.54 1.51 -69.50
CA HIS A 77 10.26 0.93 -69.07
C HIS A 77 10.22 -0.56 -69.40
N LEU A 78 9.97 -1.38 -68.40
CA LEU A 78 9.58 -2.78 -68.54
C LEU A 78 8.14 -2.87 -68.02
N SER A 79 7.16 -3.22 -68.87
CA SER A 79 5.73 -3.18 -68.53
C SER A 79 5.06 -4.55 -68.32
N ALA A 80 3.95 -4.54 -67.56
CA ALA A 80 3.24 -5.76 -67.19
C ALA A 80 2.63 -6.38 -68.44
N ALA A 81 2.11 -5.58 -69.37
CA ALA A 81 1.54 -6.09 -70.64
C ALA A 81 2.60 -6.77 -71.53
N GLU A 82 3.84 -6.26 -71.52
CA GLU A 82 4.99 -6.89 -72.18
C GLU A 82 5.44 -8.17 -71.45
N LEU A 83 5.24 -8.26 -70.12
CA LEU A 83 5.44 -9.46 -69.28
C LEU A 83 4.22 -10.43 -69.26
N THR A 84 3.01 -9.97 -69.59
CA THR A 84 1.74 -10.71 -69.51
C THR A 84 1.41 -11.39 -70.83
N HIS A 85 1.86 -10.85 -71.98
CA HIS A 85 1.84 -11.58 -73.26
C HIS A 85 2.93 -12.66 -73.35
N LEU A 86 3.81 -12.69 -72.37
CA LEU A 86 4.97 -13.57 -72.23
C LEU A 86 4.65 -14.84 -71.42
N PHE A 87 3.69 -14.79 -70.49
CA PHE A 87 3.38 -15.88 -69.56
C PHE A 87 1.87 -15.98 -69.29
N GLY A 88 1.23 -16.97 -69.91
CA GLY A 88 -0.22 -17.23 -69.81
C GLY A 88 -0.66 -17.77 -68.45
N ASN A 89 -1.98 -17.66 -68.22
CA ASN A 89 -2.67 -17.89 -66.95
C ASN A 89 -2.40 -19.27 -66.30
N SER A 90 -1.95 -19.20 -65.04
CA SER A 90 -1.81 -20.25 -64.01
C SER A 90 -0.37 -20.71 -63.74
N ILE A 91 0.08 -20.40 -62.51
CA ILE A 91 1.30 -20.81 -61.77
C ILE A 91 2.37 -19.70 -61.62
N ARG A 92 2.45 -19.22 -60.37
CA ARG A 92 3.45 -18.41 -59.63
C ARG A 92 4.38 -17.47 -60.43
N TRP A 93 4.06 -16.18 -60.30
CA TRP A 93 4.77 -14.95 -60.70
C TRP A 93 6.31 -15.06 -60.74
N GLY A 94 6.92 -14.92 -61.93
CA GLY A 94 8.36 -15.14 -62.15
C GLY A 94 9.13 -13.84 -62.41
N ALA A 95 10.13 -13.58 -61.56
CA ALA A 95 11.00 -12.41 -61.53
C ALA A 95 11.89 -12.28 -62.78
N VAL A 96 12.35 -11.06 -63.08
CA VAL A 96 13.52 -10.85 -63.95
C VAL A 96 14.77 -11.18 -63.14
N GLU A 97 15.60 -12.10 -63.61
CA GLU A 97 16.90 -12.41 -63.00
C GLU A 97 18.03 -11.77 -63.81
N LEU A 98 18.77 -10.87 -63.18
CA LEU A 98 19.96 -10.25 -63.74
C LEU A 98 21.18 -10.91 -63.11
N GLY A 99 21.67 -11.97 -63.75
CA GLY A 99 22.93 -12.63 -63.43
C GLY A 99 22.88 -14.14 -63.15
N ARG A 100 23.73 -14.88 -63.88
CA ARG A 100 24.73 -15.89 -63.46
C ARG A 100 24.93 -16.94 -64.57
N ALA A 101 26.11 -16.86 -65.20
CA ALA A 101 27.18 -17.85 -65.04
C ALA A 101 28.47 -17.03 -64.81
N GLY A 102 29.13 -17.17 -63.65
CA GLY A 102 30.48 -16.62 -63.44
C GLY A 102 30.74 -15.46 -62.46
N GLY A 103 29.76 -14.97 -61.69
CA GLY A 103 30.03 -14.07 -60.55
C GLY A 103 30.49 -12.65 -60.89
N GLY A 104 30.18 -12.13 -62.06
CA GLY A 104 30.49 -10.74 -62.45
C GLY A 104 29.67 -9.67 -61.70
N ASP A 105 30.13 -8.42 -61.77
CA ASP A 105 29.46 -7.25 -61.20
C ASP A 105 28.28 -6.79 -62.08
N VAL A 106 27.25 -6.16 -61.51
CA VAL A 106 26.11 -5.56 -62.21
C VAL A 106 26.05 -4.07 -61.91
N ASN A 107 25.99 -3.24 -62.94
CA ASN A 107 25.94 -1.80 -62.80
C ASN A 107 24.76 -1.20 -63.58
N VAL A 108 23.84 -0.55 -62.88
CA VAL A 108 22.68 0.14 -63.44
C VAL A 108 23.00 1.62 -63.58
N LEU A 109 23.16 2.06 -64.82
CA LEU A 109 23.70 3.38 -65.17
C LEU A 109 22.61 4.44 -65.42
N GLY A 110 21.32 4.08 -65.34
CA GLY A 110 20.18 5.00 -65.58
C GLY A 110 18.86 4.52 -64.94
N ASN A 111 17.81 5.34 -65.03
CA ASN A 111 16.52 5.08 -64.37
C ASN A 111 15.80 3.84 -64.94
N LEU A 112 15.23 3.04 -64.04
CA LEU A 112 14.49 1.81 -64.35
C LEU A 112 13.06 1.92 -63.82
N THR A 113 12.07 1.67 -64.69
CA THR A 113 10.65 1.59 -64.28
C THR A 113 10.11 0.18 -64.51
N LEU A 114 9.54 -0.42 -63.45
CA LEU A 114 9.15 -1.83 -63.38
C LEU A 114 7.68 -1.98 -62.97
N ASP A 115 7.01 -3.06 -63.32
CA ASP A 115 5.67 -3.43 -62.80
C ASP A 115 5.63 -4.75 -62.02
N SER A 116 6.75 -5.48 -62.05
CA SER A 116 6.93 -6.83 -61.52
C SER A 116 8.19 -6.90 -60.65
N ALA A 117 8.34 -7.98 -59.89
CA ALA A 117 9.50 -8.18 -59.01
C ALA A 117 10.80 -8.36 -59.82
N LEU A 118 11.91 -7.91 -59.24
CA LEU A 118 13.24 -7.96 -59.87
C LEU A 118 14.25 -8.60 -58.91
N THR A 119 15.07 -9.52 -59.42
CA THR A 119 16.16 -10.16 -58.68
C THR A 119 17.50 -9.88 -59.37
N PHE A 120 18.43 -9.24 -58.67
CA PHE A 120 19.83 -9.12 -59.08
C PHE A 120 20.66 -10.27 -58.52
N ARG A 121 21.60 -10.80 -59.30
CA ARG A 121 22.53 -11.88 -58.91
C ARG A 121 23.95 -11.49 -59.36
N GLY A 122 24.91 -11.30 -58.45
CA GLY A 122 26.27 -10.91 -58.86
C GLY A 122 27.23 -10.66 -57.70
N ALA A 123 28.53 -10.49 -57.98
CA ALA A 123 29.50 -10.20 -56.92
C ALA A 123 29.28 -8.79 -56.33
N VAL A 124 29.21 -7.79 -57.20
CA VAL A 124 28.87 -6.41 -56.83
C VAL A 124 27.62 -5.97 -57.60
N VAL A 125 26.67 -5.28 -56.97
CA VAL A 125 25.54 -4.63 -57.66
C VAL A 125 25.52 -3.14 -57.34
N ARG A 126 25.65 -2.27 -58.34
CA ARG A 126 25.58 -0.80 -58.18
C ARG A 126 24.41 -0.25 -58.98
N THR A 127 23.63 0.66 -58.38
CA THR A 127 22.52 1.36 -59.04
C THR A 127 22.57 2.87 -58.84
N THR A 128 23.73 3.40 -58.45
CA THR A 128 23.89 4.79 -57.98
C THR A 128 23.68 5.89 -59.01
N ALA A 129 23.60 5.54 -60.30
CA ALA A 129 23.32 6.50 -61.37
C ALA A 129 21.83 6.54 -61.80
N GLY A 130 20.95 5.67 -61.28
CA GLY A 130 19.56 5.57 -61.72
C GLY A 130 18.57 5.15 -60.65
N ALA A 131 17.39 5.78 -60.61
CA ALA A 131 16.30 5.42 -59.71
C ALA A 131 15.57 4.16 -60.20
N ILE A 132 15.20 3.26 -59.27
CA ILE A 132 14.32 2.12 -59.54
C ILE A 132 12.90 2.49 -59.07
N THR A 133 11.93 2.54 -59.98
CA THR A 133 10.54 2.87 -59.65
C THR A 133 9.61 1.74 -60.04
N PHE A 134 8.81 1.25 -59.11
CA PHE A 134 7.75 0.30 -59.43
C PHE A 134 6.41 1.01 -59.70
N THR A 135 5.67 0.55 -60.70
CA THR A 135 4.33 1.05 -61.05
C THR A 135 3.25 0.51 -60.11
N THR A 136 3.52 -0.59 -59.40
CA THR A 136 2.74 -1.15 -58.28
C THR A 136 3.71 -1.73 -57.24
N ALA A 137 3.28 -1.92 -55.98
CA ALA A 137 4.17 -2.42 -54.92
C ALA A 137 4.70 -3.84 -55.23
N ARG A 138 6.02 -4.00 -55.39
CA ARG A 138 6.68 -5.28 -55.75
C ARG A 138 8.02 -5.49 -55.04
N ALA A 139 8.43 -6.75 -54.91
CA ALA A 139 9.69 -7.11 -54.26
C ALA A 139 10.90 -6.84 -55.17
N LEU A 140 11.98 -6.32 -54.57
CA LEU A 140 13.28 -6.14 -55.18
C LEU A 140 14.29 -6.98 -54.40
N VAL A 141 14.90 -7.97 -55.03
CA VAL A 141 15.82 -8.92 -54.38
C VAL A 141 17.22 -8.74 -54.94
N PHE A 142 18.23 -8.77 -54.09
CA PHE A 142 19.64 -8.81 -54.46
C PHE A 142 20.24 -10.06 -53.84
N GLU A 143 20.75 -10.97 -54.67
CA GLU A 143 21.52 -12.14 -54.26
C GLU A 143 22.98 -11.89 -54.61
N VAL A 144 23.76 -11.39 -53.66
CA VAL A 144 25.14 -10.93 -53.92
C VAL A 144 26.19 -11.62 -53.07
N THR A 145 27.43 -11.67 -53.53
CA THR A 145 28.54 -12.27 -52.76
C THR A 145 29.52 -11.24 -52.17
N ASN A 146 29.43 -9.96 -52.55
CA ASN A 146 30.37 -8.93 -52.06
C ASN A 146 29.69 -7.62 -51.66
N HIS A 147 29.15 -6.83 -52.62
CA HIS A 147 28.76 -5.44 -52.36
C HIS A 147 27.46 -5.04 -53.07
N VAL A 148 26.61 -4.25 -52.41
CA VAL A 148 25.43 -3.61 -53.02
C VAL A 148 25.50 -2.10 -52.78
N GLU A 149 25.35 -1.30 -53.82
CA GLU A 149 25.23 0.15 -53.78
C GLU A 149 23.90 0.54 -54.43
N LEU A 150 22.97 1.11 -53.66
CA LEU A 150 21.60 1.36 -54.11
C LEU A 150 21.30 2.86 -54.28
N GLY A 151 20.82 3.24 -55.47
CA GLY A 151 20.16 4.51 -55.72
C GLY A 151 18.72 4.53 -55.17
N PRO A 152 17.95 5.61 -55.41
CA PRO A 152 16.58 5.74 -54.92
C PRO A 152 15.66 4.61 -55.42
N VAL A 153 14.90 3.99 -54.52
CA VAL A 153 13.90 2.97 -54.85
C VAL A 153 12.52 3.49 -54.44
N THR A 154 11.56 3.49 -55.37
CA THR A 154 10.20 4.01 -55.14
C THR A 154 9.14 2.93 -55.37
N ARG A 155 8.19 2.79 -54.43
CA ARG A 155 7.07 1.83 -54.49
C ARG A 155 7.50 0.36 -54.53
N ALA A 156 8.62 -0.01 -53.92
CA ALA A 156 8.88 -1.42 -53.62
C ALA A 156 7.93 -1.92 -52.51
N SER A 157 7.59 -3.22 -52.48
CA SER A 157 6.94 -3.87 -51.33
C SER A 157 7.95 -4.38 -50.32
N SER A 158 9.11 -4.84 -50.81
CA SER A 158 10.29 -5.17 -50.02
C SER A 158 11.55 -4.92 -50.85
N VAL A 159 12.65 -4.59 -50.18
CA VAL A 159 13.99 -4.67 -50.74
C VAL A 159 14.74 -5.71 -49.91
N ASP A 160 15.02 -6.88 -50.49
CA ASP A 160 15.64 -8.01 -49.82
C ASP A 160 17.08 -8.17 -50.33
N ILE A 161 18.08 -7.97 -49.47
CA ILE A 161 19.48 -8.23 -49.81
C ILE A 161 19.89 -9.54 -49.12
N LEU A 162 20.09 -10.57 -49.94
CA LEU A 162 20.48 -11.92 -49.61
C LEU A 162 21.94 -12.13 -50.01
N ALA A 163 22.78 -12.63 -49.10
CA ALA A 163 24.13 -13.04 -49.47
C ALA A 163 24.16 -14.51 -49.92
N ASP A 164 24.70 -14.80 -51.11
CA ASP A 164 24.87 -16.18 -51.58
C ASP A 164 26.02 -16.84 -50.79
N GLY A 165 25.71 -17.92 -50.10
CA GLY A 165 26.60 -18.63 -49.19
C GLY A 165 27.13 -19.91 -49.83
N ASP A 166 28.27 -19.83 -50.50
CA ASP A 166 29.02 -21.00 -50.97
C ASP A 166 30.00 -21.56 -49.92
N GLY A 167 30.00 -21.01 -48.70
CA GLY A 167 30.66 -21.63 -47.54
C GLY A 167 32.19 -21.48 -47.48
N GLU A 168 32.79 -20.72 -48.38
CA GLU A 168 34.22 -20.37 -48.33
C GLU A 168 34.45 -19.16 -47.41
N THR A 169 35.44 -19.26 -46.52
CA THR A 169 35.84 -18.25 -45.51
C THR A 169 36.42 -16.99 -46.15
N SER A 170 35.61 -16.22 -46.86
CA SER A 170 35.96 -14.90 -47.38
C SER A 170 35.23 -13.81 -46.59
N THR A 171 35.93 -12.73 -46.28
CA THR A 171 35.38 -11.54 -45.60
C THR A 171 34.39 -10.84 -46.53
N GLN A 172 33.13 -11.26 -46.56
CA GLN A 172 32.09 -10.59 -47.34
C GLN A 172 31.76 -9.25 -46.69
N THR A 173 32.12 -8.16 -47.37
CA THR A 173 31.89 -6.79 -46.88
C THR A 173 30.75 -6.17 -47.69
N VAL A 174 29.51 -6.26 -47.18
CA VAL A 174 28.42 -5.40 -47.67
C VAL A 174 28.65 -3.97 -47.15
N ALA A 175 29.64 -3.29 -47.73
CA ALA A 175 29.97 -1.91 -47.43
C ALA A 175 28.97 -1.00 -48.15
N LEU A 176 27.92 -0.52 -47.47
CA LEU A 176 27.16 0.63 -47.96
C LEU A 176 27.99 1.91 -47.71
N THR A 177 29.06 2.09 -48.48
CA THR A 177 29.93 3.27 -48.38
C THR A 177 29.29 4.46 -49.08
N THR A 178 28.71 5.34 -48.27
CA THR A 178 28.48 6.77 -48.57
C THR A 178 27.68 7.07 -49.85
N ALA A 179 26.38 6.76 -49.82
CA ALA A 179 25.30 7.67 -50.19
C ALA A 179 23.98 7.01 -49.75
N THR A 180 23.17 7.74 -49.00
CA THR A 180 21.77 7.43 -48.63
C THR A 180 21.09 6.40 -49.53
N LEU A 181 20.93 5.15 -49.06
CA LEU A 181 19.95 4.22 -49.62
C LEU A 181 18.56 4.77 -49.29
N THR A 182 18.08 5.75 -50.05
CA THR A 182 16.74 6.32 -49.88
C THR A 182 15.73 5.37 -50.48
N VAL A 183 15.30 4.38 -49.70
CA VAL A 183 14.07 3.65 -50.02
C VAL A 183 12.91 4.59 -49.68
N GLY A 184 12.23 5.10 -50.70
CA GLY A 184 11.07 5.97 -50.57
C GLY A 184 9.77 5.15 -50.63
N GLY A 185 8.86 5.37 -49.67
CA GLY A 185 7.55 4.72 -49.58
C GLY A 185 7.41 3.67 -48.45
N ASP A 186 6.29 2.94 -48.43
CA ASP A 186 5.91 1.95 -47.38
C ASP A 186 6.70 0.61 -47.46
N ALA A 187 7.88 0.61 -48.11
CA ALA A 187 8.64 -0.61 -48.38
C ALA A 187 9.52 -1.03 -47.20
N ASN A 188 9.50 -2.31 -46.83
CA ASN A 188 10.43 -2.85 -45.84
C ASN A 188 11.79 -3.16 -46.48
N LEU A 189 12.88 -2.83 -45.80
CA LEU A 189 14.25 -3.19 -46.21
C LEU A 189 14.77 -4.32 -45.32
N ARG A 190 15.08 -5.46 -45.92
CA ARG A 190 15.55 -6.66 -45.21
C ARG A 190 16.95 -7.05 -45.67
N PHE A 191 17.83 -7.31 -44.72
CA PHE A 191 19.16 -7.85 -44.99
C PHE A 191 19.32 -9.19 -44.27
N THR A 192 19.63 -10.24 -45.02
CA THR A 192 19.92 -11.59 -44.49
C THR A 192 21.26 -12.06 -45.04
N HIS A 193 22.22 -12.37 -44.15
CA HIS A 193 23.59 -12.72 -44.54
C HIS A 193 23.96 -14.18 -44.16
N ALA A 194 24.93 -14.79 -44.85
CA ALA A 194 25.42 -16.14 -44.58
C ALA A 194 26.26 -16.24 -43.29
N ALA A 195 26.41 -17.46 -42.75
CA ALA A 195 27.07 -17.67 -41.46
C ALA A 195 28.59 -17.37 -41.52
N ASN A 196 29.06 -16.49 -40.61
CA ASN A 196 30.47 -16.19 -40.29
C ASN A 196 31.11 -14.89 -40.87
N ALA A 197 30.37 -13.93 -41.43
CA ALA A 197 30.94 -12.65 -41.87
C ALA A 197 30.87 -11.54 -40.80
N ILE A 198 31.83 -10.59 -40.83
CA ILE A 198 31.83 -9.32 -40.08
C ILE A 198 31.54 -8.20 -41.08
N GLY A 199 30.34 -7.60 -41.04
CA GLY A 199 29.94 -6.52 -41.95
C GLY A 199 29.83 -5.16 -41.25
N THR A 200 30.22 -4.07 -41.94
CA THR A 200 29.90 -2.69 -41.55
C THR A 200 28.73 -2.19 -42.40
N LEU A 201 27.60 -1.87 -41.78
CA LEU A 201 26.35 -1.54 -42.47
C LEU A 201 25.87 -0.10 -42.15
N SER A 202 25.48 0.64 -43.18
CA SER A 202 24.83 1.96 -43.07
C SER A 202 23.54 1.98 -43.90
N ALA A 203 22.37 2.16 -43.28
CA ALA A 203 21.08 2.15 -43.99
C ALA A 203 20.14 3.27 -43.50
N GLN A 204 19.43 3.96 -44.41
CA GLN A 204 18.52 5.06 -44.04
C GLN A 204 17.21 4.97 -44.81
N LEU A 205 16.12 4.63 -44.13
CA LEU A 205 14.78 4.56 -44.68
C LEU A 205 14.06 5.90 -44.49
N GLN A 206 13.62 6.55 -45.57
CA GLN A 206 12.91 7.84 -45.52
C GLN A 206 11.37 7.69 -45.60
N GLY A 207 10.83 6.48 -45.42
CA GLY A 207 9.40 6.16 -45.54
C GLY A 207 8.81 5.42 -44.33
N ALA A 208 7.58 4.89 -44.47
CA ALA A 208 6.85 4.19 -43.40
C ALA A 208 7.23 2.72 -43.18
N GLY A 209 8.11 2.17 -44.02
CA GLY A 209 8.56 0.79 -43.88
C GLY A 209 9.45 0.53 -42.65
N ALA A 210 9.60 -0.75 -42.31
CA ALA A 210 10.53 -1.24 -41.31
C ALA A 210 11.91 -1.59 -41.93
N LEU A 211 12.96 -1.45 -41.13
CA LEU A 211 14.32 -1.87 -41.44
C LEU A 211 14.67 -3.10 -40.60
N GLU A 212 14.93 -4.23 -41.25
CA GLU A 212 15.27 -5.50 -40.58
C GLU A 212 16.68 -5.95 -41.00
N LEU A 213 17.59 -6.02 -40.04
CA LEU A 213 18.99 -6.42 -40.22
C LEU A 213 19.22 -7.71 -39.43
N SER A 214 19.53 -8.83 -40.09
CA SER A 214 19.78 -10.12 -39.42
C SER A 214 21.05 -10.80 -39.93
N GLN A 215 21.99 -11.11 -39.02
CA GLN A 215 23.27 -11.75 -39.36
C GLN A 215 23.63 -12.91 -38.41
N PRO A 216 24.21 -14.02 -38.88
CA PRO A 216 24.65 -15.08 -37.97
C PRO A 216 25.93 -14.71 -37.18
N GLY A 217 26.80 -13.86 -37.76
CA GLY A 217 28.04 -13.35 -37.15
C GLY A 217 27.87 -11.99 -36.48
N ALA A 218 28.98 -11.34 -36.09
CA ALA A 218 28.96 -10.01 -35.48
C ALA A 218 28.55 -8.92 -36.48
N LEU A 219 27.70 -7.98 -36.06
CA LEU A 219 27.12 -6.92 -36.90
C LEU A 219 27.61 -5.54 -36.42
N ASN A 220 28.32 -4.81 -37.28
CA ASN A 220 28.67 -3.41 -37.02
C ASN A 220 27.72 -2.49 -37.80
N VAL A 221 26.95 -1.68 -37.08
CA VAL A 221 26.03 -0.68 -37.63
C VAL A 221 26.64 0.70 -37.42
N ALA A 222 27.02 1.37 -38.51
CA ALA A 222 27.58 2.72 -38.47
C ALA A 222 26.49 3.81 -38.48
N SER A 223 25.36 3.53 -39.14
CA SER A 223 24.12 4.34 -39.08
C SER A 223 22.92 3.49 -39.51
N ALA A 224 21.78 3.63 -38.83
CA ALA A 224 20.54 2.97 -39.23
C ALA A 224 19.33 3.84 -38.87
N SER A 225 18.56 4.33 -39.84
CA SER A 225 17.42 5.20 -39.52
C SER A 225 16.11 4.83 -40.22
N SER A 226 14.97 5.06 -39.55
CA SER A 226 13.63 5.03 -40.14
C SER A 226 12.77 6.14 -39.53
N GLN A 227 12.09 6.92 -40.37
CA GLN A 227 11.26 8.05 -39.90
C GLN A 227 9.95 7.61 -39.24
N SER A 228 9.36 6.51 -39.72
CA SER A 228 8.01 6.09 -39.32
C SER A 228 7.85 4.59 -39.03
N GLY A 229 8.80 3.74 -39.46
CA GLY A 229 8.75 2.31 -39.17
C GLY A 229 9.82 1.86 -38.18
N ASN A 230 9.76 0.59 -37.81
CA ASN A 230 10.63 0.02 -36.78
C ASN A 230 12.01 -0.33 -37.34
N VAL A 231 13.05 -0.29 -36.51
CA VAL A 231 14.38 -0.85 -36.83
C VAL A 231 14.60 -2.10 -35.98
N THR A 232 14.81 -3.25 -36.62
CA THR A 232 15.13 -4.51 -35.97
C THR A 232 16.54 -4.93 -36.34
N LEU A 233 17.40 -5.14 -35.34
CA LEU A 233 18.78 -5.60 -35.50
C LEU A 233 18.90 -6.95 -34.80
N ALA A 234 19.32 -7.99 -35.51
CA ALA A 234 19.50 -9.33 -34.98
C ALA A 234 20.88 -9.87 -35.39
N SER A 235 21.61 -10.42 -34.44
CA SER A 235 22.92 -11.03 -34.66
C SER A 235 23.08 -12.29 -33.83
N GLY A 236 23.63 -13.38 -34.38
CA GLY A 236 24.11 -14.52 -33.57
C GLY A 236 25.33 -14.16 -32.71
N GLY A 237 26.16 -13.23 -33.21
CA GLY A 237 27.32 -12.65 -32.55
C GLY A 237 27.03 -11.33 -31.82
N GLY A 238 28.08 -10.52 -31.68
CA GLY A 238 27.98 -9.19 -31.08
C GLY A 238 27.46 -8.13 -32.06
N ILE A 239 26.73 -7.13 -31.58
CA ILE A 239 26.34 -5.93 -32.33
C ILE A 239 27.13 -4.73 -31.80
N SER A 240 27.74 -3.96 -32.70
CA SER A 240 28.23 -2.62 -32.39
C SER A 240 27.36 -1.61 -33.14
N ALA A 241 26.70 -0.69 -32.45
CA ALA A 241 25.73 0.22 -33.06
C ALA A 241 26.02 1.70 -32.80
N THR A 242 26.09 2.45 -33.89
CA THR A 242 26.28 3.90 -33.95
C THR A 242 25.20 4.50 -34.85
N GLY A 243 24.64 5.65 -34.47
CA GLY A 243 23.72 6.43 -35.31
C GLY A 243 22.41 5.73 -35.64
N VAL A 244 21.85 4.92 -34.72
CA VAL A 244 20.57 4.24 -34.95
C VAL A 244 19.41 5.13 -34.52
N SER A 245 18.41 5.40 -35.37
CA SER A 245 17.25 6.22 -35.02
C SER A 245 15.93 5.73 -35.62
N ALA A 246 14.91 5.52 -34.79
CA ALA A 246 13.56 5.16 -35.25
C ALA A 246 12.50 5.43 -34.16
N PRO A 247 11.20 5.41 -34.50
CA PRO A 247 10.14 5.38 -33.49
C PRO A 247 10.32 4.20 -32.51
N THR A 248 10.47 2.98 -33.05
CA THR A 248 10.74 1.78 -32.24
C THR A 248 11.98 1.07 -32.75
N ILE A 249 12.83 0.62 -31.84
CA ILE A 249 14.04 -0.14 -32.15
C ILE A 249 14.01 -1.47 -31.38
N SER A 250 14.35 -2.58 -32.03
CA SER A 250 14.52 -3.89 -31.41
C SER A 250 15.91 -4.44 -31.74
N ILE A 251 16.68 -4.85 -30.74
CA ILE A 251 18.05 -5.37 -30.91
C ILE A 251 18.16 -6.72 -30.24
N THR A 252 18.64 -7.74 -30.94
CA THR A 252 18.88 -9.08 -30.42
C THR A 252 20.31 -9.51 -30.73
N ALA A 253 21.15 -9.72 -29.71
CA ALA A 253 22.58 -10.02 -29.89
C ALA A 253 23.17 -10.84 -28.74
N SER A 254 24.29 -11.55 -28.96
CA SER A 254 25.02 -12.17 -27.84
C SER A 254 25.86 -11.16 -27.04
N ALA A 255 26.29 -10.08 -27.67
CA ALA A 255 26.88 -8.93 -27.02
C ALA A 255 26.41 -7.65 -27.71
N LEU A 256 26.22 -6.56 -26.99
CA LEU A 256 25.84 -5.27 -27.57
C LEU A 256 26.79 -4.18 -27.07
N THR A 257 27.43 -3.50 -28.01
CA THR A 257 28.21 -2.27 -27.80
C THR A 257 27.45 -1.11 -28.44
N VAL A 258 27.16 -0.05 -27.68
CA VAL A 258 26.40 1.10 -28.17
C VAL A 258 27.19 2.38 -28.00
N THR A 259 27.21 3.19 -29.06
CA THR A 259 27.77 4.55 -29.03
C THR A 259 26.67 5.61 -29.17
N SER A 260 25.70 5.43 -30.08
CA SER A 260 24.54 6.35 -30.18
C SER A 260 23.28 5.67 -30.74
N VAL A 261 22.17 5.81 -30.01
CA VAL A 261 20.84 5.27 -30.34
C VAL A 261 19.77 6.29 -29.95
N GLN A 262 18.80 6.51 -30.82
CA GLN A 262 17.69 7.45 -30.67
C GLN A 262 16.35 6.74 -30.96
N ALA A 263 15.64 6.37 -29.90
CA ALA A 263 14.27 5.82 -29.99
C ALA A 263 13.26 6.88 -29.54
N ALA A 264 12.20 7.13 -30.32
CA ALA A 264 11.17 8.11 -29.94
C ALA A 264 10.06 7.50 -29.06
N VAL A 265 9.74 6.22 -29.26
CA VAL A 265 8.60 5.51 -28.66
C VAL A 265 9.05 4.29 -27.85
N GLY A 266 9.88 3.42 -28.42
CA GLY A 266 10.24 2.16 -27.76
C GLY A 266 11.61 1.61 -28.12
N LEU A 267 12.31 1.02 -27.15
CA LEU A 267 13.55 0.28 -27.37
C LEU A 267 13.45 -1.09 -26.70
N SER A 268 13.58 -2.18 -27.45
CA SER A 268 13.66 -3.54 -26.91
C SER A 268 15.05 -4.10 -27.14
N LEU A 269 15.75 -4.48 -26.08
CA LEU A 269 17.08 -5.11 -26.17
C LEU A 269 17.01 -6.52 -25.58
N VAL A 270 17.31 -7.51 -26.41
CA VAL A 270 17.40 -8.92 -26.06
C VAL A 270 18.86 -9.35 -26.18
N VAL A 271 19.61 -9.27 -25.08
CA VAL A 271 21.07 -9.39 -25.11
C VAL A 271 21.62 -10.27 -24.01
N ASP A 272 22.71 -10.96 -24.32
CA ASP A 272 23.45 -11.73 -23.33
C ASP A 272 24.50 -10.87 -22.60
N GLN A 273 25.17 -9.97 -23.30
CA GLN A 273 26.12 -9.01 -22.70
C GLN A 273 25.78 -7.61 -23.19
N LEU A 274 25.81 -6.63 -22.28
CA LEU A 274 25.65 -5.22 -22.61
C LEU A 274 26.93 -4.47 -22.19
N ASN A 275 27.66 -3.94 -23.16
CA ASN A 275 28.88 -3.16 -22.95
C ASN A 275 28.67 -1.72 -23.44
N ILE A 276 29.10 -0.74 -22.66
CA ILE A 276 28.90 0.69 -22.95
C ILE A 276 30.28 1.35 -23.00
N GLN A 277 30.67 1.84 -24.18
CA GLN A 277 32.02 2.36 -24.41
C GLN A 277 32.09 3.90 -24.49
N GLN A 278 30.97 4.63 -24.63
CA GLN A 278 30.97 6.10 -24.47
C GLN A 278 29.55 6.70 -24.35
N ALA A 279 29.43 7.85 -23.66
CA ALA A 279 28.17 8.54 -23.38
C ALA A 279 27.46 9.02 -24.67
N GLY A 280 26.29 8.47 -24.99
CA GLY A 280 25.61 8.89 -26.22
C GLY A 280 24.23 8.30 -26.55
N ILE A 281 23.57 7.60 -25.63
CA ILE A 281 22.14 7.26 -25.79
C ILE A 281 21.25 8.43 -25.29
N GLY A 282 21.80 9.27 -24.40
CA GLY A 282 21.05 10.24 -23.62
C GLY A 282 20.61 11.55 -24.29
N SER A 283 21.10 11.91 -25.48
CA SER A 283 20.61 13.12 -26.17
C SER A 283 19.49 12.86 -27.18
N GLY A 284 19.16 11.58 -27.43
CA GLY A 284 18.26 11.18 -28.51
C GLY A 284 17.09 10.29 -28.13
N ILE A 285 17.09 9.57 -26.99
CA ILE A 285 15.89 8.84 -26.57
C ILE A 285 14.85 9.85 -26.06
N GLY A 286 13.71 9.90 -26.74
CA GLY A 286 12.63 10.81 -26.41
C GLY A 286 12.11 10.58 -24.99
N ASN A 287 11.69 11.66 -24.34
CA ASN A 287 11.22 11.70 -22.94
C ASN A 287 10.01 10.78 -22.68
N THR A 288 9.40 10.28 -23.76
CA THR A 288 8.22 9.40 -23.80
C THR A 288 8.57 7.94 -24.00
N ALA A 289 9.83 7.60 -24.29
CA ALA A 289 10.20 6.25 -24.70
C ALA A 289 10.15 5.25 -23.54
N GLN A 290 9.68 4.04 -23.84
CA GLN A 290 9.71 2.86 -22.97
C GLN A 290 10.86 1.95 -23.39
N VAL A 291 11.61 1.42 -22.43
CA VAL A 291 12.68 0.45 -22.73
C VAL A 291 12.40 -0.89 -22.07
N THR A 292 12.57 -1.97 -22.82
CA THR A 292 12.55 -3.34 -22.28
C THR A 292 13.92 -3.99 -22.47
N LEU A 293 14.52 -4.50 -21.39
CA LEU A 293 15.75 -5.29 -21.43
C LEU A 293 15.45 -6.73 -21.03
N GLN A 294 15.88 -7.68 -21.86
CA GLN A 294 15.74 -9.11 -21.63
C GLN A 294 17.05 -9.85 -21.92
N PRO A 295 17.39 -10.90 -21.16
CA PRO A 295 18.46 -11.81 -21.52
C PRO A 295 18.08 -12.59 -22.78
N ARG A 296 19.03 -12.74 -23.71
CA ARG A 296 18.80 -13.57 -24.90
C ARG A 296 18.69 -15.05 -24.55
N THR A 297 19.54 -15.54 -23.64
CA THR A 297 19.51 -16.92 -23.18
C THR A 297 18.38 -17.11 -22.17
N ALA A 298 17.44 -18.02 -22.46
CA ALA A 298 16.35 -18.34 -21.54
C ALA A 298 16.88 -18.82 -20.17
N GLY A 299 16.24 -18.39 -19.08
CA GLY A 299 16.64 -18.72 -17.70
C GLY A 299 17.88 -17.97 -17.20
N ARG A 300 18.54 -17.16 -18.05
CA ARG A 300 19.69 -16.35 -17.64
C ARG A 300 19.23 -15.22 -16.70
N ALA A 301 19.97 -14.98 -15.62
CA ALA A 301 19.58 -13.98 -14.62
C ALA A 301 19.87 -12.54 -15.05
N ILE A 302 19.16 -11.57 -14.45
CA ILE A 302 19.54 -10.16 -14.43
C ILE A 302 19.98 -9.81 -13.01
N ALA A 303 21.11 -9.11 -12.86
CA ALA A 303 21.53 -8.54 -11.59
C ALA A 303 21.66 -7.01 -11.70
N LEU A 304 21.01 -6.28 -10.79
CA LEU A 304 21.25 -4.86 -10.58
C LEU A 304 22.34 -4.71 -9.52
N GLY A 305 23.56 -4.39 -9.95
CA GLY A 305 24.77 -4.38 -9.14
C GLY A 305 25.31 -5.78 -8.80
N GLY A 306 26.38 -5.84 -7.99
CA GLY A 306 27.11 -7.07 -7.67
C GLY A 306 28.29 -7.38 -8.60
N THR A 307 28.87 -8.57 -8.46
CA THR A 307 30.02 -9.02 -9.26
C THR A 307 29.57 -9.72 -10.55
N PRO A 308 30.13 -9.36 -11.72
CA PRO A 308 29.83 -10.06 -12.98
C PRO A 308 30.19 -11.55 -12.91
N ASN A 309 29.31 -12.40 -13.44
CA ASN A 309 29.60 -13.80 -13.72
C ASN A 309 28.96 -14.21 -15.06
N ALA A 310 29.38 -15.35 -15.61
CA ALA A 310 28.99 -15.79 -16.95
C ALA A 310 27.47 -16.05 -17.11
N SER A 311 26.74 -16.27 -16.02
CA SER A 311 25.33 -16.66 -16.03
C SER A 311 24.36 -15.49 -15.79
N GLN A 312 24.87 -14.26 -15.67
CA GLN A 312 24.06 -13.09 -15.35
C GLN A 312 24.34 -11.93 -16.30
N LEU A 313 23.33 -11.12 -16.58
CA LEU A 313 23.48 -9.78 -17.13
C LEU A 313 23.52 -8.79 -15.97
N VAL A 314 24.66 -8.15 -15.73
CA VAL A 314 24.85 -7.25 -14.57
C VAL A 314 24.78 -5.79 -15.01
N LEU A 315 23.92 -5.01 -14.35
CA LEU A 315 23.70 -3.58 -14.61
C LEU A 315 24.01 -2.78 -13.33
N SER A 316 24.93 -1.82 -13.38
CA SER A 316 25.17 -0.91 -12.26
C SER A 316 24.28 0.34 -12.33
N SER A 317 24.19 1.09 -11.23
CA SER A 317 23.54 2.41 -11.21
C SER A 317 24.14 3.38 -12.22
N SER A 318 25.46 3.35 -12.41
CA SER A 318 26.14 4.16 -13.43
C SER A 318 25.78 3.73 -14.85
N THR A 319 25.66 2.44 -15.10
CA THR A 319 25.18 1.87 -16.36
C THR A 319 23.75 2.31 -16.63
N LEU A 320 22.85 2.17 -15.66
CA LEU A 320 21.45 2.59 -15.79
C LEU A 320 21.34 4.11 -16.04
N ALA A 321 22.06 4.93 -15.27
CA ALA A 321 22.05 6.38 -15.45
C ALA A 321 22.63 6.83 -16.80
N ALA A 322 23.70 6.20 -17.27
CA ALA A 322 24.33 6.53 -18.55
C ALA A 322 23.47 6.11 -19.76
N PHE A 323 22.75 5.00 -19.63
CA PHE A 323 21.96 4.43 -20.71
C PHE A 323 20.54 5.01 -20.77
N PHE A 324 19.99 5.47 -19.63
CA PHE A 324 18.59 5.86 -19.48
C PHE A 324 18.33 7.20 -18.75
N PRO A 325 19.02 8.30 -19.05
CA PRO A 325 18.96 9.51 -18.22
C PRO A 325 17.61 10.24 -18.22
N SER A 326 16.74 10.03 -19.21
CA SER A 326 15.50 10.80 -19.43
C SER A 326 14.27 9.94 -19.81
N LEU A 327 14.30 8.63 -19.59
CA LEU A 327 13.23 7.71 -20.02
C LEU A 327 11.89 7.99 -19.33
N ALA A 328 10.79 7.67 -20.01
CA ALA A 328 9.47 7.59 -19.37
C ALA A 328 9.39 6.35 -18.47
N GLY A 329 9.78 5.18 -18.99
CA GLY A 329 9.78 3.94 -18.23
C GLY A 329 10.77 2.88 -18.72
N LEU A 330 11.10 1.97 -17.81
CA LEU A 330 12.08 0.91 -17.96
C LEU A 330 11.47 -0.42 -17.49
N THR A 331 11.53 -1.46 -18.30
CA THR A 331 11.17 -2.83 -17.93
C THR A 331 12.41 -3.71 -18.01
N LEU A 332 12.76 -4.37 -16.91
CA LEU A 332 13.79 -5.40 -16.89
C LEU A 332 13.07 -6.74 -16.73
N GLU A 333 13.16 -7.60 -17.73
CA GLU A 333 12.37 -8.82 -17.78
C GLU A 333 13.25 -10.03 -18.04
N THR A 334 13.09 -11.08 -17.23
CA THR A 334 13.78 -12.35 -17.42
C THR A 334 12.92 -13.52 -17.00
N THR A 335 13.13 -14.67 -17.64
CA THR A 335 12.56 -15.96 -17.23
C THR A 335 13.39 -16.65 -16.14
N GLY A 336 14.60 -16.15 -15.86
CA GLY A 336 15.43 -16.54 -14.72
C GLY A 336 15.22 -15.63 -13.50
N PRO A 337 16.08 -15.74 -12.47
CA PRO A 337 16.02 -14.86 -11.31
C PRO A 337 16.47 -13.44 -11.66
N LEU A 338 15.89 -12.47 -10.96
CA LEU A 338 16.35 -11.08 -10.93
C LEU A 338 16.87 -10.80 -9.52
N SER A 339 18.05 -10.18 -9.40
CA SER A 339 18.61 -9.83 -8.09
C SER A 339 19.04 -8.37 -8.04
N VAL A 340 18.82 -7.71 -6.91
CA VAL A 340 19.32 -6.35 -6.64
C VAL A 340 20.37 -6.43 -5.55
N ASN A 341 21.63 -6.23 -5.94
CA ASN A 341 22.82 -6.39 -5.11
C ASN A 341 23.63 -5.10 -5.11
N GLY A 342 23.73 -4.42 -3.98
CA GLY A 342 24.29 -3.07 -3.88
C GLY A 342 23.24 -1.99 -4.08
N ALA A 343 23.53 -0.77 -3.61
CA ALA A 343 22.59 0.33 -3.68
C ALA A 343 22.34 0.75 -5.14
N VAL A 344 21.07 0.77 -5.55
CA VAL A 344 20.66 1.05 -6.94
C VAL A 344 19.80 2.30 -7.01
N THR A 345 20.10 3.18 -7.97
CA THR A 345 19.24 4.31 -8.34
C THR A 345 18.60 4.04 -9.70
N LEU A 346 17.27 4.04 -9.75
CA LEU A 346 16.50 3.81 -10.96
C LEU A 346 16.15 5.15 -11.62
N PRO A 347 16.41 5.33 -12.93
CA PRO A 347 16.31 6.63 -13.58
C PRO A 347 14.90 6.96 -14.11
N ALA A 348 13.97 6.01 -14.10
CA ALA A 348 12.63 6.15 -14.66
C ALA A 348 11.62 5.27 -13.94
N ALA A 349 10.33 5.37 -14.30
CA ALA A 349 9.33 4.44 -13.80
C ALA A 349 9.74 3.02 -14.20
N THR A 350 9.99 2.14 -13.24
CA THR A 350 10.68 0.88 -13.51
C THR A 350 9.80 -0.31 -13.14
N THR A 351 9.74 -1.30 -14.02
CA THR A 351 9.10 -2.60 -13.77
C THR A 351 10.15 -3.69 -13.81
N LEU A 352 10.34 -4.40 -12.70
CA LEU A 352 11.20 -5.57 -12.60
C LEU A 352 10.34 -6.82 -12.75
N VAL A 353 10.63 -7.67 -13.72
CA VAL A 353 9.89 -8.90 -14.02
C VAL A 353 10.84 -10.08 -13.98
N GLY A 354 10.58 -11.05 -13.11
CA GLY A 354 11.45 -12.22 -12.95
C GLY A 354 10.71 -13.43 -12.40
N SER A 355 11.28 -14.63 -12.59
CA SER A 355 10.74 -15.84 -11.94
C SER A 355 10.82 -15.76 -10.42
N SER A 356 11.85 -15.07 -9.94
CA SER A 356 12.00 -14.59 -8.57
C SER A 356 12.78 -13.27 -8.58
N ILE A 357 12.51 -12.40 -7.61
CA ILE A 357 13.14 -11.09 -7.45
C ILE A 357 13.77 -11.05 -6.06
N ALA A 358 15.09 -11.13 -5.94
CA ALA A 358 15.79 -11.04 -4.66
C ALA A 358 16.33 -9.62 -4.45
N VAL A 359 15.80 -8.88 -3.47
CA VAL A 359 16.28 -7.53 -3.14
C VAL A 359 17.17 -7.59 -1.90
N SER A 360 18.47 -7.38 -2.08
CA SER A 360 19.46 -7.51 -1.01
C SER A 360 20.06 -6.17 -0.57
N SER A 361 19.60 -5.06 -1.15
CA SER A 361 20.18 -3.73 -0.93
C SER A 361 19.17 -2.65 -1.28
N ASP A 362 19.46 -1.42 -0.83
CA ASP A 362 18.57 -0.30 -1.00
C ASP A 362 18.35 0.08 -2.47
N VAL A 363 17.11 0.44 -2.78
CA VAL A 363 16.71 0.94 -4.10
C VAL A 363 16.07 2.30 -3.94
N THR A 364 16.55 3.27 -4.72
CA THR A 364 15.97 4.61 -4.79
C THR A 364 15.46 4.87 -6.20
N SER A 365 14.24 5.38 -6.32
CA SER A 365 13.63 5.79 -7.57
C SER A 365 12.81 7.07 -7.33
N THR A 366 12.95 8.07 -8.19
CA THR A 366 12.08 9.27 -8.15
C THR A 366 10.76 9.06 -8.88
N ARG A 367 10.55 7.86 -9.43
CA ARG A 367 9.36 7.46 -10.18
C ARG A 367 8.82 6.11 -9.69
N PRO A 368 7.59 5.71 -10.07
CA PRO A 368 7.01 4.46 -9.61
C PRO A 368 7.90 3.23 -9.88
N LEU A 369 7.94 2.31 -8.94
CA LEU A 369 8.63 1.03 -9.03
C LEU A 369 7.62 -0.10 -8.93
N THR A 370 7.60 -1.02 -9.89
CA THR A 370 6.77 -2.22 -9.87
C THR A 370 7.65 -3.46 -9.81
N LEU A 371 7.38 -4.36 -8.87
CA LEU A 371 8.02 -5.67 -8.77
C LEU A 371 6.99 -6.73 -9.18
N ARG A 372 7.21 -7.38 -10.33
CA ARG A 372 6.31 -8.39 -10.89
C ARG A 372 6.94 -9.78 -10.79
N GLY A 373 6.44 -10.60 -9.87
CA GLY A 373 6.98 -11.93 -9.58
C GLY A 373 7.12 -12.20 -8.09
N ALA A 374 7.78 -13.32 -7.74
CA ALA A 374 8.02 -13.68 -6.34
C ALA A 374 9.21 -12.90 -5.78
N THR A 375 8.93 -11.86 -5.00
CA THR A 375 9.93 -10.98 -4.40
C THR A 375 10.35 -11.48 -3.02
N THR A 376 11.66 -11.52 -2.74
CA THR A 376 12.23 -11.88 -1.44
C THR A 376 13.25 -10.84 -0.98
N LEU A 377 13.48 -10.74 0.33
CA LEU A 377 14.53 -9.91 0.90
C LEU A 377 15.80 -10.71 1.19
N GLY A 378 16.93 -10.28 0.61
CA GLY A 378 18.24 -10.90 0.84
C GLY A 378 18.95 -10.40 2.11
N ALA A 379 18.65 -9.17 2.55
CA ALA A 379 19.27 -8.53 3.71
C ALA A 379 18.27 -8.29 4.85
N VAL A 380 18.77 -8.19 6.09
CA VAL A 380 17.92 -7.99 7.29
C VAL A 380 17.05 -6.74 7.18
N ASN A 381 17.62 -5.67 6.63
CA ASN A 381 16.93 -4.42 6.34
C ASN A 381 17.20 -4.04 4.88
N VAL A 382 16.15 -3.70 4.16
CA VAL A 382 16.21 -3.18 2.79
C VAL A 382 15.35 -1.93 2.72
N ALA A 383 15.82 -0.85 2.13
CA ALA A 383 15.03 0.34 1.89
C ALA A 383 14.63 0.47 0.42
N LEU A 384 13.34 0.68 0.15
CA LEU A 384 12.77 1.01 -1.15
C LEU A 384 12.15 2.40 -1.09
N THR A 385 12.85 3.38 -1.65
CA THR A 385 12.40 4.78 -1.69
C THR A 385 11.85 5.07 -3.08
N THR A 386 10.54 5.27 -3.20
CA THR A 386 9.85 5.55 -4.47
C THR A 386 8.52 6.22 -4.21
N PRO A 387 8.05 7.18 -5.03
CA PRO A 387 6.72 7.78 -4.84
C PRO A 387 5.60 6.74 -4.81
N MET A 388 5.76 5.61 -5.52
CA MET A 388 4.82 4.49 -5.51
C MET A 388 5.56 3.18 -5.74
N LEU A 389 5.50 2.27 -4.77
CA LEU A 389 5.92 0.87 -4.89
C LEU A 389 4.69 0.02 -5.18
N THR A 390 4.71 -0.75 -6.26
CA THR A 390 3.68 -1.74 -6.59
C THR A 390 4.26 -3.15 -6.54
N ILE A 391 3.67 -4.02 -5.74
CA ILE A 391 3.95 -5.45 -5.75
C ILE A 391 2.89 -6.14 -6.61
N ASP A 392 3.30 -6.87 -7.63
CA ASP A 392 2.44 -7.69 -8.49
C ASP A 392 2.90 -9.15 -8.40
N GLY A 393 2.26 -9.92 -7.51
CA GLY A 393 2.66 -11.29 -7.20
C GLY A 393 2.90 -11.48 -5.70
N GLN A 394 4.02 -12.10 -5.33
CA GLN A 394 4.33 -12.40 -3.93
C GLN A 394 5.40 -11.45 -3.40
N LEU A 395 5.22 -10.91 -2.20
CA LEU A 395 6.27 -10.29 -1.40
C LEU A 395 6.52 -11.15 -0.17
N ASP A 396 7.68 -11.81 -0.13
CA ASP A 396 8.14 -12.62 0.99
C ASP A 396 9.22 -11.92 1.79
N LEU A 397 8.85 -11.49 2.99
CA LEU A 397 9.73 -10.80 3.91
C LEU A 397 10.63 -11.77 4.67
N GLY A 398 10.30 -13.07 4.73
CA GLY A 398 10.88 -13.96 5.72
C GLY A 398 10.76 -13.34 7.11
N ASN A 399 11.86 -13.26 7.86
CA ASN A 399 11.94 -12.58 9.16
C ASN A 399 12.66 -11.20 9.09
N ARG A 400 12.57 -10.52 7.94
CA ARG A 400 13.33 -9.29 7.63
C ARG A 400 12.43 -8.07 7.54
N THR A 401 13.03 -6.88 7.57
CA THR A 401 12.30 -5.60 7.50
C THR A 401 12.46 -4.96 6.12
N LEU A 402 11.33 -4.65 5.48
CA LEU A 402 11.26 -3.78 4.31
C LEU A 402 10.93 -2.36 4.75
N ASN A 403 11.83 -1.42 4.53
CA ASN A 403 11.56 0.01 4.75
C ASN A 403 11.06 0.60 3.43
N VAL A 404 9.84 1.11 3.39
CA VAL A 404 9.25 1.72 2.20
C VAL A 404 9.01 3.20 2.47
N VAL A 405 9.52 4.05 1.59
CA VAL A 405 9.24 5.49 1.61
C VAL A 405 8.46 5.84 0.35
N GLY A 406 7.21 6.24 0.54
CA GLY A 406 6.19 6.50 -0.47
C GLY A 406 5.04 5.49 -0.42
N GLN A 407 4.10 5.60 -1.37
CA GLN A 407 2.89 4.77 -1.36
C GLN A 407 3.21 3.30 -1.66
N LEU A 408 2.67 2.37 -0.87
CA LEU A 408 2.73 0.93 -1.14
C LEU A 408 1.38 0.43 -1.67
N ALA A 409 1.42 -0.23 -2.83
CA ALA A 409 0.25 -0.85 -3.44
C ALA A 409 0.54 -2.31 -3.80
N PHE A 410 -0.50 -3.12 -3.77
CA PHE A 410 -0.48 -4.49 -4.25
C PHE A 410 -1.43 -4.64 -5.43
N ALA A 411 -0.99 -5.33 -6.49
CA ALA A 411 -1.88 -5.72 -7.56
C ALA A 411 -2.90 -6.77 -7.04
N PRO A 412 -4.08 -6.90 -7.67
CA PRO A 412 -5.08 -7.88 -7.25
C PRO A 412 -4.51 -9.30 -7.15
N SER A 413 -4.91 -10.04 -6.11
CA SER A 413 -4.45 -11.41 -5.83
C SER A 413 -2.96 -11.54 -5.46
N SER A 414 -2.29 -10.43 -5.13
CA SER A 414 -0.94 -10.48 -4.57
C SER A 414 -0.94 -11.09 -3.17
N THR A 415 0.20 -11.64 -2.76
CA THR A 415 0.40 -12.28 -1.45
C THR A 415 1.51 -11.59 -0.69
N LEU A 416 1.24 -11.18 0.55
CA LEU A 416 2.24 -10.76 1.51
C LEU A 416 2.57 -11.94 2.43
N THR A 417 3.82 -12.42 2.43
CA THR A 417 4.27 -13.46 3.34
C THR A 417 5.25 -12.94 4.38
N SER A 418 5.01 -13.32 5.63
CA SER A 418 5.87 -12.99 6.78
C SER A 418 6.15 -14.23 7.61
N SER A 419 7.43 -14.45 7.94
CA SER A 419 7.84 -15.42 8.95
C SER A 419 7.87 -14.74 10.30
N VAL A 420 7.19 -15.32 11.28
CA VAL A 420 7.22 -14.88 12.67
C VAL A 420 7.96 -15.92 13.49
N ASP A 421 9.23 -15.62 13.78
CA ASP A 421 10.11 -16.50 14.57
C ASP A 421 10.13 -16.08 16.05
N SER A 422 9.91 -14.79 16.31
CA SER A 422 9.64 -14.23 17.64
C SER A 422 8.88 -12.89 17.52
N ALA A 423 8.44 -12.33 18.64
CA ALA A 423 7.81 -11.00 18.66
C ALA A 423 8.73 -9.86 18.13
N SER A 424 10.04 -10.05 18.18
CA SER A 424 11.04 -9.08 17.68
C SER A 424 11.71 -9.51 16.37
N SER A 425 11.47 -10.75 15.92
CA SER A 425 12.02 -11.37 14.73
C SER A 425 10.87 -11.83 13.83
N SER A 426 10.19 -10.84 13.24
CA SER A 426 9.13 -11.04 12.26
C SER A 426 9.46 -10.36 10.94
N GLY A 427 8.91 -10.90 9.85
CA GLY A 427 8.83 -10.18 8.59
C GLY A 427 7.91 -8.98 8.74
N ARG A 428 8.41 -7.78 8.48
CA ARG A 428 7.61 -6.55 8.65
C ARG A 428 7.92 -5.49 7.61
N ILE A 429 6.95 -4.63 7.38
CA ILE A 429 7.08 -3.43 6.57
C ILE A 429 7.15 -2.24 7.52
N ALA A 430 8.20 -1.45 7.44
CA ALA A 430 8.26 -0.12 8.03
C ALA A 430 7.92 0.88 6.91
N LEU A 431 6.81 1.58 7.02
CA LEU A 431 6.23 2.41 5.97
C LEU A 431 6.26 3.89 6.38
N THR A 432 6.62 4.73 5.43
CA THR A 432 6.41 6.18 5.45
C THR A 432 5.61 6.52 4.21
N GLY A 433 4.29 6.50 4.31
CA GLY A 433 3.35 6.56 3.18
C GLY A 433 2.06 5.79 3.43
N SER A 434 1.10 5.89 2.51
CA SER A 434 -0.13 5.08 2.57
C SER A 434 0.08 3.66 2.03
N VAL A 435 -0.68 2.69 2.53
CA VAL A 435 -0.76 1.33 1.97
C VAL A 435 -2.19 0.90 1.68
N ASP A 436 -2.41 0.23 0.55
CA ASP A 436 -3.68 -0.42 0.22
C ASP A 436 -3.53 -1.95 0.28
N LEU A 437 -4.26 -2.58 1.20
CA LEU A 437 -4.27 -4.03 1.44
C LEU A 437 -5.47 -4.73 0.81
N THR A 438 -6.32 -4.01 0.08
CA THR A 438 -7.53 -4.55 -0.54
C THR A 438 -7.20 -5.75 -1.42
N ASN A 439 -7.79 -6.91 -1.11
CA ASN A 439 -7.59 -8.18 -1.82
C ASN A 439 -6.15 -8.75 -1.77
N VAL A 440 -5.33 -8.32 -0.81
CA VAL A 440 -4.01 -8.92 -0.56
C VAL A 440 -4.18 -10.18 0.28
N THR A 441 -3.61 -11.30 -0.15
CA THR A 441 -3.59 -12.53 0.66
C THR A 441 -2.47 -12.44 1.69
N LEU A 442 -2.79 -12.64 2.98
CA LEU A 442 -1.79 -12.73 4.04
C LEU A 442 -1.35 -14.20 4.20
N GLY A 443 -0.06 -14.47 3.98
CA GLY A 443 0.58 -15.74 4.30
C GLY A 443 1.48 -15.61 5.52
N LEU A 444 1.31 -16.48 6.50
CA LEU A 444 2.13 -16.46 7.71
C LEU A 444 2.87 -17.78 7.87
N THR A 445 4.17 -17.71 8.15
CA THR A 445 5.04 -18.87 8.41
C THR A 445 5.82 -18.71 9.72
N GLY A 446 6.50 -19.76 10.16
CA GLY A 446 7.32 -19.73 11.38
C GLY A 446 6.78 -20.65 12.48
N THR A 447 7.42 -20.60 13.64
CA THR A 447 7.14 -21.50 14.77
C THR A 447 6.81 -20.77 16.06
N PHE A 448 6.78 -19.44 16.05
CA PHE A 448 6.51 -18.66 17.24
C PHE A 448 5.09 -18.91 17.76
N ASN A 449 4.95 -19.23 19.04
CA ASN A 449 3.66 -19.21 19.71
C ASN A 449 3.58 -17.95 20.57
N PRO A 450 2.96 -16.85 20.07
CA PRO A 450 2.91 -15.61 20.81
C PRO A 450 2.29 -15.82 22.21
N PRO A 451 2.83 -15.19 23.27
CA PRO A 451 2.12 -15.04 24.52
C PRO A 451 0.78 -14.31 24.30
N VAL A 452 -0.22 -14.60 25.13
CA VAL A 452 -1.48 -13.83 25.13
C VAL A 452 -1.16 -12.34 25.37
N GLY A 453 -1.84 -11.46 24.66
CA GLY A 453 -1.66 -10.01 24.71
C GLY A 453 -0.44 -9.49 23.94
N SER A 454 0.42 -10.36 23.42
CA SER A 454 1.56 -9.90 22.59
C SER A 454 1.08 -9.40 21.23
N ARG A 455 1.68 -8.29 20.79
CA ARG A 455 1.49 -7.71 19.45
C ARG A 455 2.71 -8.02 18.60
N VAL A 456 2.49 -8.57 17.40
CA VAL A 456 3.52 -8.79 16.39
C VAL A 456 3.22 -7.88 15.20
N PRO A 457 4.01 -6.82 14.98
CA PRO A 457 3.76 -5.92 13.88
C PRO A 457 4.07 -6.61 12.54
N LEU A 458 3.16 -6.43 11.58
CA LEU A 458 3.33 -6.78 10.17
C LEU A 458 3.61 -5.54 9.33
N ILE A 459 2.92 -4.44 9.63
CA ILE A 459 3.14 -3.11 9.04
C ILE A 459 3.22 -2.11 10.18
N ILE A 460 4.30 -1.33 10.20
CA ILE A 460 4.52 -0.21 11.10
C ILE A 460 4.54 1.03 10.22
N ASN A 461 3.48 1.82 10.26
CA ASN A 461 3.41 3.08 9.53
C ASN A 461 3.78 4.26 10.44
N ASP A 462 4.07 5.41 9.84
CA ASP A 462 4.67 6.55 10.52
C ASP A 462 3.74 7.35 11.46
N GLY A 463 2.49 6.92 11.64
CA GLY A 463 1.51 7.55 12.51
C GLY A 463 0.66 8.60 11.81
N THR A 464 0.93 8.92 10.54
CA THR A 464 0.26 10.00 9.81
C THR A 464 -0.55 9.53 8.61
N ASP A 465 -0.11 8.47 7.93
CA ASP A 465 -0.77 7.95 6.74
C ASP A 465 -1.70 6.77 7.06
N ALA A 466 -2.80 6.64 6.31
CA ALA A 466 -3.77 5.58 6.54
C ALA A 466 -3.37 4.24 5.91
N VAL A 467 -3.70 3.15 6.61
CA VAL A 467 -3.86 1.82 6.01
C VAL A 467 -5.27 1.75 5.39
N VAL A 468 -5.35 1.33 4.13
CA VAL A 468 -6.60 1.24 3.37
C VAL A 468 -6.96 -0.23 3.09
N GLY A 469 -8.22 -0.57 3.31
CA GLY A 469 -8.74 -1.92 3.04
C GLY A 469 -8.30 -2.97 4.06
N THR A 470 -8.67 -4.23 3.82
CA THR A 470 -8.27 -5.36 4.66
C THR A 470 -7.72 -6.49 3.79
N PHE A 471 -6.96 -7.40 4.40
CA PHE A 471 -6.51 -8.61 3.72
C PHE A 471 -7.69 -9.45 3.21
N ALA A 472 -7.47 -10.14 2.09
CA ALA A 472 -8.45 -10.99 1.43
C ALA A 472 -8.99 -12.07 2.39
N GLY A 473 -10.32 -12.07 2.61
CA GLY A 473 -10.99 -13.05 3.48
C GLY A 473 -10.71 -12.86 4.98
N LEU A 474 -9.99 -11.80 5.37
CA LEU A 474 -9.68 -11.47 6.75
C LEU A 474 -10.15 -10.03 7.01
N ALA A 475 -11.40 -9.88 7.45
CA ALA A 475 -11.88 -8.60 7.97
C ALA A 475 -11.05 -8.18 9.19
N GLU A 476 -11.07 -6.89 9.54
CA GLU A 476 -10.49 -6.44 10.81
C GLU A 476 -11.08 -7.24 11.98
N LEU A 477 -10.24 -7.62 12.93
CA LEU A 477 -10.58 -8.53 14.04
C LEU A 477 -10.93 -9.97 13.60
N ALA A 478 -10.72 -10.35 12.34
CA ALA A 478 -10.84 -11.75 11.95
C ALA A 478 -9.67 -12.58 12.51
N ASP A 479 -9.97 -13.83 12.85
CA ASP A 479 -8.94 -14.77 13.25
C ASP A 479 -8.21 -15.35 12.05
N ALA A 480 -6.90 -15.19 12.06
CA ALA A 480 -5.98 -15.89 11.20
C ALA A 480 -5.41 -17.11 11.93
N ASN A 481 -5.24 -18.21 11.19
CA ASN A 481 -4.56 -19.38 11.72
C ASN A 481 -3.05 -19.25 11.48
N PHE A 482 -2.28 -19.16 12.55
CA PHE A 482 -0.82 -19.14 12.54
C PHE A 482 -0.27 -20.46 13.08
N ASN A 483 0.05 -21.41 12.18
CA ASN A 483 0.60 -22.73 12.54
C ASN A 483 -0.22 -23.47 13.63
N GLY A 484 -1.56 -23.43 13.51
CA GLY A 484 -2.48 -24.03 14.49
C GLY A 484 -2.78 -23.15 15.71
N THR A 485 -2.11 -22.00 15.85
CA THR A 485 -2.43 -20.98 16.86
C THR A 485 -3.35 -19.93 16.25
N ARG A 486 -4.50 -19.70 16.88
CA ARG A 486 -5.42 -18.63 16.49
C ARG A 486 -4.82 -17.27 16.91
N VAL A 487 -4.59 -16.39 15.94
CA VAL A 487 -4.18 -15.00 16.15
C VAL A 487 -5.18 -14.10 15.45
N THR A 488 -5.33 -12.87 15.90
CA THR A 488 -6.28 -11.92 15.35
C THR A 488 -5.53 -10.80 14.65
N TYR A 489 -5.97 -10.51 13.43
CA TYR A 489 -5.48 -9.36 12.67
C TYR A 489 -6.14 -8.09 13.22
N VAL A 490 -5.31 -7.09 13.53
CA VAL A 490 -5.75 -5.78 14.04
C VAL A 490 -5.09 -4.70 13.21
N ASP A 491 -5.92 -3.76 12.75
CA ASP A 491 -5.53 -2.52 12.11
C ASP A 491 -6.01 -1.38 13.02
N ASP A 492 -5.10 -0.53 13.49
CA ASP A 492 -5.49 0.64 14.30
C ASP A 492 -5.71 1.92 13.46
N GLY A 493 -5.78 1.75 12.13
CA GLY A 493 -5.89 2.81 11.12
C GLY A 493 -4.53 3.25 10.58
N ASN A 494 -3.43 2.89 11.25
CA ASN A 494 -2.07 3.25 10.88
C ASN A 494 -1.13 2.03 10.86
N ASP A 495 -1.19 1.19 11.89
CA ASP A 495 -0.37 -0.01 12.04
C ASP A 495 -1.18 -1.28 11.86
N VAL A 496 -0.55 -2.29 11.28
CA VAL A 496 -1.12 -3.64 11.16
C VAL A 496 -0.33 -4.59 12.04
N SER A 497 -1.02 -5.24 12.97
CA SER A 497 -0.43 -6.21 13.90
C SER A 497 -1.23 -7.50 14.00
N LEU A 498 -0.54 -8.59 14.35
CA LEU A 498 -1.16 -9.79 14.85
C LEU A 498 -1.19 -9.73 16.37
N ILE A 499 -2.34 -10.03 16.97
CA ILE A 499 -2.52 -10.09 18.41
C ILE A 499 -3.05 -11.46 18.79
N LYS A 500 -2.53 -12.03 19.87
CA LYS A 500 -3.15 -13.23 20.46
C LYS A 500 -4.03 -12.85 21.64
N PHE A 501 -5.33 -12.90 21.45
CA PHE A 501 -6.28 -12.67 22.53
C PHE A 501 -6.50 -13.93 23.40
N SER A 502 -6.94 -13.73 24.64
CA SER A 502 -7.47 -14.80 25.49
C SER A 502 -8.99 -14.78 25.51
N ALA A 503 -9.59 -15.96 25.66
CA ALA A 503 -11.01 -16.07 26.01
C ALA A 503 -11.25 -15.44 27.39
N PRO A 504 -12.39 -14.75 27.59
CA PRO A 504 -12.91 -14.48 28.91
C PRO A 504 -12.99 -15.79 29.72
N THR A 505 -12.49 -15.78 30.95
CA THR A 505 -12.54 -16.91 31.88
C THR A 505 -13.21 -16.59 33.21
N GLY A 506 -13.51 -15.31 33.50
CA GLY A 506 -14.14 -14.89 34.73
C GLY A 506 -14.64 -13.45 34.69
N ILE A 507 -15.68 -13.18 35.49
CA ILE A 507 -16.29 -11.87 35.69
C ILE A 507 -16.08 -11.46 37.15
N SER A 508 -15.68 -10.21 37.37
CA SER A 508 -15.58 -9.62 38.70
C SER A 508 -16.47 -8.39 38.82
N LEU A 509 -16.80 -8.03 40.06
CA LEU A 509 -17.62 -6.87 40.41
C LEU A 509 -16.91 -6.09 41.52
N THR A 510 -16.60 -4.80 41.28
CA THR A 510 -15.79 -3.99 42.21
C THR A 510 -16.49 -3.61 43.51
N GLY A 511 -17.83 -3.52 43.48
CA GLY A 511 -18.68 -3.26 44.64
C GLY A 511 -19.83 -4.25 44.63
N ASN A 512 -19.93 -5.08 45.67
CA ASN A 512 -20.87 -6.19 45.75
C ASN A 512 -21.85 -6.02 46.93
N SER A 513 -22.08 -4.79 47.37
CA SER A 513 -23.06 -4.48 48.40
C SER A 513 -23.79 -3.19 48.13
N VAL A 514 -25.00 -3.09 48.67
CA VAL A 514 -25.84 -1.89 48.64
C VAL A 514 -26.68 -1.85 49.91
N LEU A 515 -26.82 -0.68 50.52
CA LEU A 515 -27.76 -0.49 51.62
C LEU A 515 -29.19 -0.65 51.09
N GLU A 516 -30.09 -1.18 51.90
CA GLU A 516 -31.50 -1.19 51.57
C GLU A 516 -32.10 0.23 51.43
N PHE A 517 -33.33 0.31 50.91
CA PHE A 517 -34.05 1.57 50.62
C PHE A 517 -33.36 2.56 49.68
N LYS A 518 -32.19 2.22 49.12
CA LYS A 518 -31.57 3.07 48.10
C LYS A 518 -32.45 3.06 46.84
N PRO A 519 -32.66 4.22 46.19
CA PRO A 519 -33.57 4.36 45.08
C PRO A 519 -33.14 3.49 43.89
N VAL A 520 -34.10 3.16 43.03
CA VAL A 520 -33.84 2.48 41.74
C VAL A 520 -32.82 3.27 40.94
N GLY A 521 -31.86 2.58 40.33
CA GLY A 521 -30.74 3.17 39.59
C GLY A 521 -29.50 3.44 40.45
N THR A 522 -29.51 3.09 41.74
CA THR A 522 -28.32 3.19 42.60
C THR A 522 -27.24 2.26 42.08
N ARG A 523 -26.02 2.78 41.92
CA ARG A 523 -24.86 2.01 41.45
C ARG A 523 -24.30 1.11 42.56
N ILE A 524 -24.21 -0.17 42.28
CA ILE A 524 -23.66 -1.19 43.18
C ILE A 524 -22.16 -1.35 42.94
N GLY A 525 -21.75 -1.45 41.67
CA GLY A 525 -20.36 -1.61 41.29
C GLY A 525 -20.15 -1.65 39.79
N VAL A 526 -18.90 -1.90 39.37
CA VAL A 526 -18.51 -2.08 37.97
C VAL A 526 -18.16 -3.53 37.71
N LEU A 527 -18.74 -4.06 36.64
CA LEU A 527 -18.41 -5.35 36.08
C LEU A 527 -17.10 -5.25 35.31
N ALA A 528 -16.22 -6.22 35.55
CA ALA A 528 -14.99 -6.41 34.79
C ALA A 528 -14.86 -7.88 34.40
N THR A 529 -14.00 -8.16 33.43
CA THR A 529 -13.73 -9.51 32.94
C THR A 529 -12.23 -9.67 32.87
N ASP A 530 -11.74 -10.87 33.16
CA ASP A 530 -10.34 -11.18 32.88
C ASP A 530 -10.05 -11.19 31.37
N GLY A 531 -8.81 -10.88 30.99
CA GLY A 531 -8.40 -10.92 29.59
C GLY A 531 -7.44 -9.80 29.21
N SER A 532 -7.18 -9.72 27.90
CA SER A 532 -6.27 -8.74 27.31
C SER A 532 -6.89 -7.33 27.38
N GLU A 533 -6.10 -6.34 27.80
CA GLU A 533 -6.53 -4.94 27.87
C GLU A 533 -6.93 -4.39 26.49
N GLY A 534 -7.95 -3.52 26.46
CA GLY A 534 -8.34 -2.77 25.26
C GLY A 534 -9.46 -3.40 24.42
N GLU A 535 -9.95 -4.60 24.74
CA GLU A 535 -11.13 -5.16 24.08
C GLU A 535 -12.43 -4.58 24.68
N ALA A 536 -13.28 -4.01 23.82
CA ALA A 536 -14.65 -3.69 24.19
C ALA A 536 -15.39 -4.97 24.60
N ARG A 537 -16.12 -4.93 25.72
CA ARG A 537 -16.90 -6.06 26.23
C ARG A 537 -18.34 -5.65 26.43
N THR A 538 -19.23 -6.58 26.10
CA THR A 538 -20.66 -6.42 26.31
C THR A 538 -21.08 -7.30 27.47
N PHE A 539 -21.72 -6.69 28.47
CA PHE A 539 -22.29 -7.39 29.62
C PHE A 539 -23.81 -7.55 29.45
N ALA A 540 -24.33 -8.73 29.76
CA ALA A 540 -25.76 -9.01 29.69
C ALA A 540 -26.19 -10.00 30.77
N PHE A 541 -27.43 -9.93 31.22
CA PHE A 541 -28.03 -10.98 32.05
C PHE A 541 -28.33 -12.23 31.24
N VAL A 542 -28.10 -13.39 31.83
CA VAL A 542 -28.39 -14.71 31.24
C VAL A 542 -29.09 -15.61 32.25
N SER A 543 -29.87 -16.57 31.74
CA SER A 543 -30.55 -17.56 32.58
C SER A 543 -29.62 -18.69 33.02
N GLY A 544 -29.92 -19.35 34.14
CA GLY A 544 -29.17 -20.49 34.66
C GLY A 544 -28.89 -20.39 36.15
N ALA A 545 -28.12 -21.32 36.72
CA ALA A 545 -27.84 -21.30 38.16
C ALA A 545 -27.24 -19.94 38.61
N GLY A 546 -27.89 -19.32 39.60
CA GLY A 546 -27.54 -17.99 40.12
C GLY A 546 -28.37 -16.83 39.55
N ASP A 547 -29.26 -17.06 38.58
CA ASP A 547 -30.07 -16.02 37.91
C ASP A 547 -31.31 -15.54 38.70
N THR A 548 -31.58 -16.11 39.88
CA THR A 548 -32.82 -15.94 40.65
C THR A 548 -33.27 -14.48 40.78
N HIS A 549 -32.34 -13.54 40.91
CA HIS A 549 -32.65 -12.12 41.12
C HIS A 549 -32.21 -11.22 39.95
N ASN A 550 -31.98 -11.76 38.76
CA ASN A 550 -31.59 -10.95 37.59
C ASN A 550 -32.53 -9.75 37.36
N ALA A 551 -33.84 -9.93 37.55
CA ALA A 551 -34.85 -8.87 37.38
C ALA A 551 -34.78 -7.75 38.43
N SER A 552 -34.06 -7.95 39.54
CA SER A 552 -33.84 -6.93 40.58
C SER A 552 -32.70 -5.97 40.24
N PHE A 553 -32.00 -6.17 39.12
CA PHE A 553 -30.85 -5.39 38.70
C PHE A 553 -30.98 -4.90 37.26
N SER A 554 -30.19 -3.88 36.91
CA SER A 554 -29.98 -3.42 35.54
C SER A 554 -28.49 -3.24 35.26
N ILE A 555 -28.09 -3.35 33.99
CA ILE A 555 -26.72 -3.11 33.54
C ILE A 555 -26.73 -1.93 32.56
N SER A 556 -25.89 -0.93 32.83
CA SER A 556 -25.67 0.22 31.94
C SER A 556 -24.18 0.28 31.57
N GLY A 557 -23.84 -0.08 30.33
CA GLY A 557 -22.44 -0.28 29.92
C GLY A 557 -21.80 -1.41 30.72
N ASN A 558 -20.93 -1.07 31.68
CA ASN A 558 -20.32 -2.00 32.61
C ASN A 558 -20.73 -1.74 34.08
N GLU A 559 -21.69 -0.87 34.35
CA GLU A 559 -22.17 -0.60 35.71
C GLU A 559 -23.36 -1.48 36.06
N LEU A 560 -23.30 -2.11 37.24
CA LEU A 560 -24.43 -2.82 37.82
C LEU A 560 -25.22 -1.87 38.72
N LEU A 561 -26.52 -1.74 38.46
CA LEU A 561 -27.42 -0.82 39.14
C LEU A 561 -28.61 -1.57 39.76
N THR A 562 -29.21 -1.01 40.81
CA THR A 562 -30.49 -1.50 41.36
C THR A 562 -31.62 -1.26 40.35
N ALA A 563 -32.51 -2.23 40.14
CA ALA A 563 -33.75 -2.05 39.35
C ALA A 563 -35.01 -2.03 40.22
N VAL A 564 -34.85 -2.35 41.50
CA VAL A 564 -35.87 -2.29 42.55
C VAL A 564 -35.26 -1.64 43.78
N GLU A 565 -36.12 -1.20 44.69
CA GLU A 565 -35.72 -0.89 46.06
C GLU A 565 -35.54 -2.20 46.83
N PHE A 566 -34.41 -2.36 47.51
CA PHE A 566 -34.13 -3.57 48.30
C PHE A 566 -34.62 -3.42 49.73
N ASP A 567 -34.96 -4.55 50.33
CA ASP A 567 -35.43 -4.74 51.69
C ASP A 567 -34.57 -5.90 52.26
N PHE A 568 -33.88 -5.66 53.37
CA PHE A 568 -32.94 -6.59 53.98
C PHE A 568 -33.65 -7.81 54.58
N GLU A 569 -34.78 -7.61 55.25
CA GLU A 569 -35.62 -8.67 55.84
C GLU A 569 -36.17 -9.63 54.78
N ALA A 570 -36.43 -9.13 53.57
CA ALA A 570 -36.82 -9.94 52.42
C ALA A 570 -35.65 -10.77 51.83
N GLY A 571 -34.42 -10.54 52.30
CA GLY A 571 -33.26 -11.40 52.09
C GLY A 571 -31.97 -10.63 51.84
N ALA A 572 -31.01 -10.80 52.75
CA ALA A 572 -29.71 -10.14 52.79
C ALA A 572 -28.75 -10.45 51.63
N GLN A 573 -29.04 -11.43 50.77
CA GLN A 573 -28.20 -11.82 49.64
C GLN A 573 -29.03 -12.00 48.38
N LYS A 574 -28.55 -11.43 47.28
CA LYS A 574 -29.16 -11.53 45.95
C LYS A 574 -28.15 -12.11 44.98
N SER A 575 -28.56 -13.13 44.23
CA SER A 575 -27.75 -13.74 43.16
C SER A 575 -28.17 -13.23 41.79
N LEU A 576 -27.20 -12.95 40.92
CA LEU A 576 -27.40 -12.64 39.51
C LEU A 576 -26.42 -13.46 38.65
N ARG A 577 -26.78 -13.70 37.39
CA ARG A 577 -25.92 -14.38 36.42
C ARG A 577 -25.70 -13.48 35.21
N VAL A 578 -24.43 -13.21 34.93
CA VAL A 578 -23.99 -12.27 33.89
C VAL A 578 -23.15 -13.00 32.87
N SER A 579 -23.32 -12.68 31.60
CA SER A 579 -22.42 -13.03 30.50
C SER A 579 -21.55 -11.82 30.14
N SER A 580 -20.27 -12.06 29.91
CA SER A 580 -19.35 -11.10 29.31
C SER A 580 -18.88 -11.65 27.97
N THR A 581 -19.12 -10.90 26.90
CA THR A 581 -18.75 -11.27 25.53
C THR A 581 -17.73 -10.27 24.98
N ASP A 582 -16.62 -10.77 24.45
CA ASP A 582 -15.62 -9.94 23.78
C ASP A 582 -15.99 -9.61 22.33
N ALA A 583 -15.19 -8.75 21.69
CA ALA A 583 -15.39 -8.34 20.30
C ALA A 583 -15.33 -9.49 19.29
N LEU A 584 -14.79 -10.65 19.68
CA LEU A 584 -14.66 -11.86 18.88
C LEU A 584 -15.80 -12.85 19.13
N GLY A 585 -16.80 -12.47 19.92
CA GLY A 585 -17.98 -13.29 20.22
C GLY A 585 -17.72 -14.43 21.20
N ARG A 586 -16.55 -14.48 21.85
CA ARG A 586 -16.25 -15.46 22.89
C ARG A 586 -16.79 -14.94 24.22
N SER A 587 -17.45 -15.82 24.97
CA SER A 587 -18.17 -15.43 26.19
C SER A 587 -17.83 -16.30 27.40
N VAL A 588 -17.88 -15.68 28.58
CA VAL A 588 -17.93 -16.37 29.87
C VAL A 588 -19.21 -15.95 30.59
N GLU A 589 -19.83 -16.90 31.29
CA GLU A 589 -20.95 -16.63 32.18
C GLU A 589 -20.55 -16.90 33.62
N GLN A 590 -20.96 -16.03 34.54
CA GLN A 590 -20.67 -16.21 35.95
C GLN A 590 -21.84 -15.76 36.82
N ALA A 591 -22.10 -16.54 37.88
CA ALA A 591 -22.98 -16.14 38.95
C ALA A 591 -22.22 -15.21 39.92
N LEU A 592 -22.82 -14.08 40.24
CA LEU A 592 -22.32 -13.08 41.19
C LEU A 592 -23.33 -12.95 42.34
N SER A 593 -22.85 -12.51 43.50
CA SER A 593 -23.68 -12.23 44.67
C SER A 593 -23.56 -10.78 45.07
N VAL A 594 -24.68 -10.16 45.42
CA VAL A 594 -24.77 -8.82 46.00
C VAL A 594 -25.36 -8.92 47.40
N SER A 595 -24.63 -8.39 48.37
CA SER A 595 -25.09 -8.28 49.76
C SER A 595 -25.98 -7.05 49.91
N ILE A 596 -27.18 -7.25 50.43
CA ILE A 596 -27.99 -6.15 50.92
C ILE A 596 -27.53 -5.86 52.34
N LEU A 597 -27.25 -4.59 52.64
CA LEU A 597 -26.88 -4.14 53.97
C LEU A 597 -28.12 -3.58 54.65
N ASP A 598 -28.29 -3.98 55.90
CA ASP A 598 -29.35 -3.55 56.83
C ASP A 598 -29.20 -2.07 57.17
N ASN A 599 -30.31 -1.35 57.26
CA ASN A 599 -30.38 0.01 57.78
C ASN A 599 -30.60 -0.03 59.31
N LEU A 600 -29.60 0.33 60.10
CA LEU A 600 -29.74 0.35 61.55
C LEU A 600 -30.25 1.70 62.06
N ALA A 601 -31.14 1.64 63.05
CA ALA A 601 -31.60 2.84 63.76
C ALA A 601 -30.43 3.68 64.31
N PRO A 602 -30.52 5.02 64.31
CA PRO A 602 -29.49 5.88 64.87
C PRO A 602 -29.24 5.59 66.35
N VAL A 603 -28.00 5.72 66.81
CA VAL A 603 -27.64 5.45 68.21
C VAL A 603 -27.21 6.72 68.92
N PHE A 604 -27.49 6.79 70.22
CA PHE A 604 -26.92 7.83 71.09
C PHE A 604 -25.53 7.40 71.56
N THR A 605 -24.52 8.26 71.37
CA THR A 605 -23.14 7.97 71.81
C THR A 605 -22.88 8.39 73.26
N ALA A 606 -23.79 9.14 73.86
CA ALA A 606 -23.81 9.46 75.29
C ALA A 606 -25.26 9.73 75.74
N SER A 607 -25.51 9.62 77.05
CA SER A 607 -26.78 10.03 77.64
C SER A 607 -27.06 11.52 77.39
N PRO A 608 -28.32 11.94 77.21
CA PRO A 608 -28.69 13.35 77.03
C PRO A 608 -28.27 14.18 78.25
N GLN A 609 -27.67 15.34 78.04
CA GLN A 609 -27.17 16.23 79.10
C GLN A 609 -27.65 17.68 78.88
N ILE A 610 -27.63 18.48 79.95
CA ILE A 610 -27.73 19.94 79.86
C ILE A 610 -26.37 20.48 79.39
N SER A 611 -26.34 21.16 78.25
CA SER A 611 -25.09 21.61 77.62
C SER A 611 -24.66 23.02 78.02
N ALA A 612 -25.57 23.81 78.58
CA ALA A 612 -25.30 25.15 79.12
C ALA A 612 -26.02 25.33 80.46
N LEU A 613 -25.36 25.99 81.42
CA LEU A 613 -25.98 26.38 82.70
C LEU A 613 -27.30 27.14 82.44
N PRO A 614 -28.34 26.91 83.26
CA PRO A 614 -28.28 26.32 84.60
C PRO A 614 -28.51 24.79 84.62
N THR A 615 -27.73 24.09 85.45
CA THR A 615 -27.91 22.64 85.74
C THR A 615 -29.04 22.37 86.74
N ALA A 616 -29.53 23.41 87.41
CA ALA A 616 -30.69 23.40 88.29
C ALA A 616 -31.59 24.60 87.94
N PRO A 617 -32.28 24.57 86.79
CA PRO A 617 -33.04 25.70 86.27
C PRO A 617 -34.24 26.02 87.17
N VAL A 618 -34.54 27.31 87.29
CA VAL A 618 -35.83 27.77 87.83
C VAL A 618 -36.82 28.05 86.70
N THR A 619 -38.11 28.14 87.03
CA THR A 619 -39.14 28.47 86.03
C THR A 619 -38.84 29.78 85.31
N GLY A 620 -38.93 29.78 83.98
CA GLY A 620 -38.65 30.94 83.13
C GLY A 620 -37.20 31.04 82.64
N GLU A 621 -36.29 30.15 83.07
CA GLU A 621 -34.94 30.06 82.52
C GLU A 621 -34.88 29.16 81.29
N SER A 622 -34.07 29.57 80.31
CA SER A 622 -33.79 28.79 79.11
C SER A 622 -32.75 27.71 79.41
N VAL A 623 -33.06 26.47 79.10
CA VAL A 623 -32.21 25.29 79.25
C VAL A 623 -31.82 24.79 77.87
N GLN A 624 -30.53 24.56 77.66
CA GLN A 624 -30.03 23.94 76.43
C GLN A 624 -29.64 22.49 76.70
N PHE A 625 -30.09 21.60 75.84
CA PHE A 625 -29.82 20.18 75.88
C PHE A 625 -28.96 19.75 74.70
N THR A 626 -28.13 18.74 74.93
CA THR A 626 -27.39 18.04 73.88
C THR A 626 -27.50 16.54 74.07
N ALA A 627 -27.68 15.82 72.96
CA ALA A 627 -27.61 14.38 72.90
C ALA A 627 -26.77 14.03 71.65
N PRO A 628 -25.49 13.64 71.80
CA PRO A 628 -24.67 13.29 70.65
C PRO A 628 -25.14 11.95 70.08
N THR A 629 -25.26 11.89 68.76
CA THR A 629 -25.75 10.73 68.01
C THR A 629 -24.72 10.25 66.99
N ALA A 630 -24.82 8.99 66.59
CA ALA A 630 -24.12 8.42 65.45
C ALA A 630 -25.10 7.66 64.56
N ALA A 631 -24.93 7.78 63.25
CA ALA A 631 -25.54 6.88 62.27
C ALA A 631 -24.51 5.79 61.93
N PRO A 632 -24.74 4.52 62.29
CA PRO A 632 -23.82 3.43 61.97
C PRO A 632 -23.48 3.34 60.46
N GLU A 633 -24.39 3.78 59.59
CA GLU A 633 -24.33 3.75 58.12
C GLU A 633 -23.92 5.10 57.50
N GLY A 634 -23.84 6.16 58.32
CA GLY A 634 -23.49 7.52 57.87
C GLY A 634 -24.66 8.34 57.30
N ASP A 635 -25.90 7.90 57.48
CA ASP A 635 -27.10 8.67 57.12
C ASP A 635 -27.28 9.92 58.02
N VAL A 636 -28.11 10.85 57.56
CA VAL A 636 -28.39 12.09 58.28
C VAL A 636 -29.31 11.80 59.46
N VAL A 637 -28.83 12.07 60.67
CA VAL A 637 -29.62 11.95 61.91
C VAL A 637 -30.27 13.28 62.26
N ASN A 638 -31.59 13.28 62.39
CA ASN A 638 -32.37 14.37 62.96
C ASN A 638 -32.65 14.10 64.44
N VAL A 639 -32.43 15.10 65.30
CA VAL A 639 -32.75 15.02 66.73
C VAL A 639 -33.96 15.90 67.04
N SER A 640 -35.00 15.29 67.62
CA SER A 640 -36.15 16.00 68.20
C SER A 640 -36.20 15.83 69.71
N TRP A 641 -36.78 16.80 70.39
CA TRP A 641 -36.84 16.89 71.85
C TRP A 641 -38.29 16.99 72.32
N ASP A 642 -38.73 16.05 73.14
CA ASP A 642 -39.97 16.15 73.92
C ASP A 642 -39.61 16.54 75.35
N TYR A 643 -40.02 17.73 75.78
CA TYR A 643 -39.61 18.27 77.08
C TYR A 643 -40.44 17.73 78.26
N GLY A 644 -41.45 16.89 78.01
CA GLY A 644 -42.29 16.30 79.05
C GLY A 644 -43.32 17.25 79.67
N ASP A 645 -43.42 18.49 79.15
CA ASP A 645 -44.44 19.49 79.51
C ASP A 645 -45.52 19.68 78.42
N GLY A 646 -45.49 18.82 77.40
CA GLY A 646 -46.38 18.87 76.23
C GLY A 646 -45.81 19.64 75.04
N THR A 647 -44.58 20.16 75.13
CA THR A 647 -43.88 20.82 74.02
C THR A 647 -42.84 19.91 73.38
N ILE A 648 -42.74 19.97 72.04
CA ILE A 648 -41.80 19.18 71.24
C ILE A 648 -41.17 20.10 70.19
N ASP A 649 -39.85 20.04 70.02
CA ASP A 649 -39.14 20.77 68.96
C ASP A 649 -37.90 20.02 68.42
N ALA A 650 -37.08 20.68 67.60
CA ALA A 650 -35.78 20.17 67.15
C ALA A 650 -34.59 21.07 67.53
N THR A 651 -34.79 22.08 68.37
CA THR A 651 -33.75 23.07 68.69
C THR A 651 -32.88 22.63 69.87
N GLY A 652 -33.43 21.78 70.76
CA GLY A 652 -32.73 21.43 72.00
C GLY A 652 -32.64 22.60 72.98
N VAL A 653 -33.42 23.68 72.79
CA VAL A 653 -33.46 24.84 73.67
C VAL A 653 -34.90 25.05 74.14
N HIS A 654 -35.14 25.01 75.46
CA HIS A 654 -36.49 25.13 76.01
C HIS A 654 -36.56 25.95 77.28
N THR A 655 -37.73 26.53 77.55
CA THR A 655 -38.01 27.30 78.77
C THR A 655 -39.23 26.71 79.48
N PHE A 656 -39.02 26.16 80.68
CA PHE A 656 -40.09 25.57 81.48
C PHE A 656 -40.87 26.64 82.25
N THR A 657 -42.20 26.65 82.11
CA THR A 657 -43.08 27.67 82.73
C THR A 657 -43.64 27.27 84.10
N THR A 658 -43.51 26.00 84.48
CA THR A 658 -43.98 25.46 85.75
C THR A 658 -42.87 24.70 86.47
N ALA A 659 -42.82 24.81 87.80
CA ALA A 659 -41.90 24.02 88.61
C ALA A 659 -42.39 22.56 88.67
N GLY A 660 -41.48 21.60 88.60
CA GLY A 660 -41.82 20.20 88.52
C GLY A 660 -40.66 19.31 88.09
N SER A 661 -40.91 18.01 88.04
CA SER A 661 -40.00 17.02 87.46
C SER A 661 -40.48 16.70 86.05
N PHE A 662 -39.63 16.91 85.06
CA PHE A 662 -39.90 16.68 83.64
C PHE A 662 -39.04 15.54 83.12
N THR A 663 -39.64 14.63 82.34
CA THR A 663 -38.91 13.61 81.60
C THR A 663 -38.65 14.14 80.20
N VAL A 664 -37.45 14.67 79.97
CA VAL A 664 -37.01 15.19 78.68
C VAL A 664 -36.54 14.02 77.82
N LYS A 665 -37.16 13.80 76.67
CA LYS A 665 -36.79 12.75 75.71
C LYS A 665 -36.07 13.36 74.53
N ALA A 666 -34.90 12.81 74.19
CA ALA A 666 -34.26 13.04 72.91
C ALA A 666 -34.57 11.87 71.98
N ILE A 667 -35.01 12.16 70.76
CA ILE A 667 -35.36 11.19 69.73
C ILE A 667 -34.44 11.43 68.55
N ALA A 668 -33.53 10.50 68.31
CA ALA A 668 -32.66 10.47 67.15
C ALA A 668 -33.35 9.66 66.05
N SER A 669 -33.48 10.20 64.85
CA SER A 669 -34.19 9.59 63.73
C SER A 669 -33.45 9.76 62.43
N ASP A 670 -33.49 8.76 61.57
CA ASP A 670 -33.19 8.86 60.15
C ASP A 670 -34.51 8.75 59.35
N PRO A 671 -34.51 8.69 58.01
CA PRO A 671 -35.75 8.56 57.23
C PRO A 671 -36.57 7.28 57.49
N TYR A 672 -35.98 6.25 58.10
CA TYR A 672 -36.54 4.90 58.22
C TYR A 672 -36.79 4.50 59.68
N ASP A 673 -35.89 4.88 60.60
CA ASP A 673 -35.88 4.42 61.98
C ASP A 673 -35.65 5.54 63.01
N SER A 674 -35.97 5.24 64.27
CA SER A 674 -35.71 6.16 65.38
C SER A 674 -35.37 5.45 66.69
N THR A 675 -34.53 6.10 67.49
CA THR A 675 -34.15 5.69 68.84
C THR A 675 -34.46 6.82 69.80
N THR A 676 -34.94 6.48 71.00
CA THR A 676 -35.28 7.45 72.05
C THR A 676 -34.42 7.23 73.29
N THR A 677 -33.97 8.31 73.92
CA THR A 677 -33.31 8.33 75.24
C THR A 677 -33.92 9.43 76.10
N GLU A 678 -33.78 9.33 77.43
CA GLU A 678 -34.48 10.21 78.37
C GLU A 678 -33.54 10.76 79.46
N LEU A 679 -33.83 11.99 79.91
CA LEU A 679 -33.22 12.67 81.07
C LEU A 679 -34.34 13.17 81.98
N VAL A 680 -34.23 12.93 83.29
CA VAL A 680 -35.13 13.56 84.27
C VAL A 680 -34.53 14.90 84.71
N LEU A 681 -35.27 15.99 84.47
CA LEU A 681 -34.93 17.35 84.86
C LEU A 681 -35.87 17.86 85.96
N VAL A 682 -35.32 18.41 87.03
CA VAL A 682 -36.10 19.08 88.08
C VAL A 682 -35.99 20.59 87.91
N VAL A 683 -37.12 21.25 87.68
CA VAL A 683 -37.24 22.71 87.60
C VAL A 683 -37.88 23.22 88.88
N THR A 684 -37.26 24.19 89.56
CA THR A 684 -37.78 24.75 90.82
C THR A 684 -38.42 26.13 90.61
N ALA A 685 -39.23 26.59 91.57
CA ALA A 685 -39.75 27.96 91.53
C ALA A 685 -38.65 28.95 91.95
N PRO A 686 -38.62 30.19 91.39
CA PRO A 686 -37.67 31.21 91.82
C PRO A 686 -37.81 31.48 93.32
N THR A 687 -36.69 31.62 94.02
CA THR A 687 -36.69 32.02 95.43
C THR A 687 -37.28 33.44 95.54
N PRO A 688 -38.25 33.69 96.44
CA PRO A 688 -38.79 35.04 96.64
C PRO A 688 -37.66 36.01 96.99
N ASP A 689 -37.59 37.16 96.31
CA ASP A 689 -36.61 38.20 96.63
C ASP A 689 -36.72 38.62 98.10
N ALA A 690 -35.58 38.67 98.80
CA ALA A 690 -35.54 39.16 100.16
C ALA A 690 -35.86 40.66 100.15
N VAL A 691 -36.99 41.04 100.76
CA VAL A 691 -37.37 42.45 100.95
C VAL A 691 -36.36 43.11 101.89
N THR A 692 -35.47 43.96 101.37
CA THR A 692 -34.60 44.82 102.19
C THR A 692 -35.40 46.00 102.73
N LEU A 693 -35.63 46.03 104.04
CA LEU A 693 -36.15 47.20 104.76
C LEU A 693 -34.98 48.14 105.09
N GLU A 694 -34.91 49.30 104.46
CA GLU A 694 -34.02 50.39 104.89
C GLU A 694 -34.53 51.01 106.21
N ALA A 695 -33.68 51.03 107.24
CA ALA A 695 -33.99 51.68 108.52
C ALA A 695 -33.72 53.19 108.42
N ALA A 696 -34.73 54.00 108.77
CA ALA A 696 -34.61 55.44 108.90
C ALA A 696 -33.83 55.82 110.17
N ASP A 697 -32.79 56.63 109.98
CA ASP A 697 -31.94 57.18 111.03
C ASP A 697 -32.59 58.47 111.59
N GLY A 698 -32.67 58.60 112.93
CA GLY A 698 -33.34 59.73 113.57
C GLY A 698 -33.22 59.70 115.10
N GLU A 699 -32.08 60.20 115.60
CA GLU A 699 -31.77 60.42 117.00
C GLU A 699 -32.78 61.33 117.74
N HIS A 700 -33.08 61.02 119.00
CA HIS A 700 -33.07 62.02 120.08
C HIS A 700 -32.88 61.36 121.48
N PRO A 701 -32.06 61.93 122.40
CA PRO A 701 -31.43 61.14 123.48
C PRO A 701 -31.67 61.64 124.93
N LEU A 702 -31.29 60.76 125.89
CA LEU A 702 -30.79 60.97 127.28
C LEU A 702 -31.76 61.39 128.42
N ALA A 703 -31.80 60.60 129.53
CA ALA A 703 -30.90 60.77 130.71
C ALA A 703 -31.35 60.00 132.01
N LYS A 704 -30.47 59.10 132.47
CA LYS A 704 -29.94 58.84 133.85
C LYS A 704 -30.82 59.01 135.13
N LEU A 705 -30.84 57.97 135.99
CA LEU A 705 -30.10 57.91 137.28
C LEU A 705 -30.21 56.52 137.97
N PRO A 706 -29.27 56.14 138.88
CA PRO A 706 -28.91 54.76 139.23
C PRO A 706 -29.33 54.33 140.65
N GLY A 707 -29.31 53.01 140.91
CA GLY A 707 -29.22 52.47 142.28
C GLY A 707 -29.74 51.05 142.43
N CYS A 708 -28.90 50.19 143.04
CA CYS A 708 -29.21 48.87 143.63
C CYS A 708 -29.66 47.80 142.62
N GLY A 709 -29.13 46.57 142.61
CA GLY A 709 -28.76 45.75 143.75
C GLY A 709 -29.62 44.49 143.67
N CYS A 710 -28.97 43.35 143.86
CA CYS A 710 -29.53 42.03 144.14
C CYS A 710 -29.93 41.13 142.95
N SER A 711 -29.49 39.90 143.17
CA SER A 711 -29.66 38.64 142.49
C SER A 711 -31.10 38.12 142.47
N SER A 712 -31.32 37.18 141.55
CA SER A 712 -32.36 36.14 141.46
C SER A 712 -33.83 36.58 141.33
N ALA A 713 -34.40 36.31 140.16
CA ALA A 713 -35.79 35.92 140.02
C ALA A 713 -35.95 35.03 138.77
N ASP A 714 -36.40 33.80 139.01
CA ASP A 714 -37.10 32.97 138.05
C ASP A 714 -38.38 33.65 137.55
N ALA A 715 -38.82 33.18 136.37
CA ALA A 715 -40.17 33.22 135.83
C ALA A 715 -40.72 34.56 135.27
N PHE A 716 -40.95 34.58 133.95
CA PHE A 716 -42.23 35.06 133.40
C PHE A 716 -42.61 34.28 132.14
N SER A 717 -43.61 33.42 132.28
CA SER A 717 -44.50 32.97 131.21
C SER A 717 -45.38 34.12 130.74
N VAL A 718 -45.72 34.21 129.45
CA VAL A 718 -47.07 34.65 129.03
C VAL A 718 -47.45 33.95 127.72
N LEU A 719 -48.49 33.11 127.82
CA LEU A 719 -49.38 32.66 126.73
C LEU A 719 -50.05 33.86 126.04
N GLY A 720 -50.24 33.79 124.72
CA GLY A 720 -51.07 34.76 124.00
C GLY A 720 -51.68 34.18 122.74
N LEU A 721 -52.70 33.34 122.91
CA LEU A 721 -53.62 32.93 121.86
C LEU A 721 -54.63 34.07 121.60
N GLY A 722 -54.78 34.47 120.33
CA GLY A 722 -56.03 34.98 119.78
C GLY A 722 -56.25 36.50 119.81
N LEU A 723 -56.27 37.12 118.62
CA LEU A 723 -57.47 37.86 118.23
C LEU A 723 -57.64 37.90 116.70
N LEU A 724 -58.88 37.62 116.34
CA LEU A 724 -59.52 37.51 115.04
C LEU A 724 -60.03 38.90 114.61
N ALA A 725 -59.76 39.36 113.39
CA ALA A 725 -60.66 40.20 112.57
C ALA A 725 -59.96 40.53 111.23
N LEU A 726 -60.31 39.87 110.12
CA LEU A 726 -61.46 40.17 109.26
C LEU A 726 -61.32 41.52 108.52
N LEU A 727 -60.97 41.49 107.23
CA LEU A 727 -61.72 42.23 106.20
C LEU A 727 -61.45 41.70 104.79
N ARG A 728 -62.57 41.62 104.06
CA ARG A 728 -62.86 40.91 102.82
C ARG A 728 -62.30 41.59 101.55
N ARG A 729 -62.14 40.71 100.55
CA ARG A 729 -62.52 40.83 99.12
C ARG A 729 -61.70 41.71 98.16
N ARG A 730 -61.15 40.97 97.17
CA ARG A 730 -61.30 41.10 95.71
C ARG A 730 -61.02 42.48 95.07
N SER A 731 -60.10 42.46 94.11
CA SER A 731 -60.47 42.51 92.69
C SER A 731 -59.36 41.93 91.81
N ARG A 732 -59.74 41.05 90.88
CA ARG A 732 -58.96 40.71 89.69
C ARG A 732 -58.81 41.95 88.82
N ALA A 733 -57.64 42.12 88.21
CA ALA A 733 -57.47 42.32 86.77
C ALA A 733 -56.12 41.68 86.42
#